data_AF-A0A642UGM6-F1
#
_entry.id   AF-A0A642UGM6-F1
#
_cell.length_a   1.000
_cell.length_b   1.000
_cell.length_c   1.000
_cell.angle_alpha   90.00
_cell.angle_beta   90.00
_cell.angle_gamma   90.00
#
_symmetry.space_group_name_H-M   'P 1'
#
loop_
_entity.id
_entity.type
_entity.pdbx_description
1 polymer ?
#
loop_
_entity_poly.entity_id
_entity_poly.type
_entity_poly.pdbx_seq_one_letter_code
_entity_poly.pdbx_strand_id
1 'polypeptide(L)'
;MTYTACTAEPDDFVAEGYTLRAAKYGRETEIVICITMYNEDDVSFARTMHGVMKNVAHLCSRNKSQCWGKDGWKKIQVVIVSDGRNKVNDGVLQLLTATGCYQDNLARPFVNNKAVKAHLFEYTTQISIDEQLKFKGDEKNLTPVQVLFCLKEKNQKKINSHRWLFNAFCPVLDPNVVILLDVGTKPDNHAVYHMWKAFDRDSNVAGVAGEIKAMKGKAWGTMLKNPLVASQNFEYKMSNILDKPLESVFGYISVLPGALSAYRYIALRNHPDGTGPLNSYFKGEDLLSSHVTGNSKTNFFEANMYLAEDRILCWELVAKKGENWVLKFVKSATGETDVPESVSEFLSQRRRWMNGAFFAALYSLRHHARIWYTDHSYFRKLFFQVEFLYQLVSLIFSFFSLSNFYLTFYFLTGSLTSDPSVGRAGYWIFTIFNMLCICTLTSMFIVSIGNRPQASKNIFKTLIILLTVCALYALIVGFYFVIRTIIRFGMDDGASTYVMVSIVVSLLSTYGLYTLMSILYLDPWHMVTCSVQYFLMIPSYTCTLQIFAFCNTHDVSWGTKGDNNPKEDRSNQYIVEKNEKGEFEATVVDVNIDEVYLETLYQIRMRRANNKIKTHQHVKTVLEGEDYAKDVRTKVVLVWMVANLLFILIMVQVYKPGDTAKNIYLAFILWTVAVLSFVRCCGSIAYLVNSGIRMFVESKNKWSYKRTSAAMPNQLN
;
A
#
# COMPACT_ATOMS: atom_id res chain seq x y z
N MET A 1 -0.80 -23.46 26.56
CA MET A 1 -1.48 -22.33 25.89
C MET A 1 -2.41 -21.68 26.89
N THR A 2 -2.53 -20.35 26.88
CA THR A 2 -3.51 -19.61 27.70
C THR A 2 -4.60 -19.10 26.77
N TYR A 3 -5.87 -19.28 27.16
CA TYR A 3 -7.01 -18.79 26.40
C TYR A 3 -7.76 -17.73 27.22
N THR A 4 -8.24 -16.69 26.57
CA THR A 4 -9.07 -15.65 27.17
C THR A 4 -10.16 -15.23 26.20
N ALA A 5 -11.42 -15.36 26.64
CA ALA A 5 -12.57 -14.81 25.94
C ALA A 5 -12.73 -13.33 26.34
N CYS A 6 -12.49 -12.42 25.40
CA CYS A 6 -12.59 -10.99 25.64
C CYS A 6 -13.99 -10.47 25.32
N THR A 7 -14.72 -9.99 26.31
CA THR A 7 -16.04 -9.37 26.14
C THR A 7 -15.94 -7.84 26.02
N ALA A 8 -14.80 -7.25 26.38
CA ALA A 8 -14.52 -5.83 26.23
C ALA A 8 -14.33 -5.42 24.77
N GLU A 9 -14.67 -4.18 24.45
CA GLU A 9 -14.22 -3.51 23.23
C GLU A 9 -12.71 -3.16 23.33
N PRO A 10 -12.03 -2.92 22.19
CA PRO A 10 -10.59 -2.63 22.18
C PRO A 10 -10.16 -1.50 23.11
N ASP A 11 -10.96 -0.43 23.18
CA ASP A 11 -10.65 0.78 23.94
C ASP A 11 -10.83 0.57 25.46
N ASP A 12 -11.68 -0.38 25.85
CA ASP A 12 -12.03 -0.68 27.25
C ASP A 12 -11.24 -1.87 27.82
N PHE A 13 -10.39 -2.52 27.01
CA PHE A 13 -9.68 -3.76 27.36
C PHE A 13 -8.96 -3.68 28.72
N VAL A 14 -8.17 -2.63 28.93
CA VAL A 14 -7.42 -2.43 30.17
C VAL A 14 -8.34 -2.02 31.33
N ALA A 15 -9.36 -1.19 31.04
CA ALA A 15 -10.31 -0.71 32.04
C ALA A 15 -11.19 -1.84 32.60
N GLU A 16 -11.56 -2.81 31.77
CA GLU A 16 -12.28 -4.03 32.18
C GLU A 16 -11.37 -5.08 32.85
N GLY A 17 -10.07 -4.80 33.04
CA GLY A 17 -9.15 -5.64 33.79
C GLY A 17 -8.54 -6.79 32.99
N TYR A 18 -8.65 -6.79 31.66
CA TYR A 18 -7.95 -7.76 30.83
C TYR A 18 -6.45 -7.46 30.77
N THR A 19 -5.64 -8.52 30.72
CA THR A 19 -4.18 -8.42 30.65
C THR A 19 -3.61 -9.59 29.86
N LEU A 20 -2.40 -9.39 29.32
CA LEU A 20 -1.69 -10.36 28.51
C LEU A 20 -0.64 -11.13 29.33
N ARG A 21 -0.32 -12.35 28.90
CA ARG A 21 0.65 -13.24 29.56
C ARG A 21 2.04 -12.62 29.66
N ALA A 22 2.49 -11.87 28.65
CA ALA A 22 3.79 -11.20 28.69
C ALA A 22 3.89 -10.20 29.86
N ALA A 23 2.83 -9.39 30.05
CA ALA A 23 2.73 -8.47 31.18
C ALA A 23 2.59 -9.19 32.53
N LYS A 24 1.81 -10.29 32.60
CA LYS A 24 1.71 -11.15 33.80
C LYS A 24 3.06 -11.72 34.24
N TYR A 25 3.97 -11.96 33.30
CA TYR A 25 5.32 -12.43 33.57
C TYR A 25 6.35 -11.31 33.80
N GLY A 26 5.93 -10.05 33.84
CA GLY A 26 6.81 -8.90 34.07
C GLY A 26 7.88 -8.74 32.97
N ARG A 27 7.58 -9.13 31.72
CA ARG A 27 8.52 -9.03 30.61
C ARG A 27 8.50 -7.64 30.01
N GLU A 28 9.67 -7.03 29.88
CA GLU A 28 9.87 -5.81 29.10
C GLU A 28 9.72 -6.13 27.60
N THR A 29 8.88 -5.37 26.91
CA THR A 29 8.62 -5.55 25.47
C THR A 29 9.34 -4.49 24.66
N GLU A 30 10.33 -4.88 23.86
CA GLU A 30 11.04 -3.97 22.97
C GLU A 30 10.33 -3.84 21.61
N ILE A 31 9.87 -4.97 21.07
CA ILE A 31 9.22 -5.04 19.75
C ILE A 31 7.90 -5.79 19.84
N VAL A 32 6.84 -5.17 19.34
CA VAL A 32 5.60 -5.86 18.96
C VAL A 32 5.58 -6.01 17.45
N ILE A 33 5.37 -7.23 16.95
CA ILE A 33 5.16 -7.50 15.52
C ILE A 33 3.70 -7.86 15.32
N CYS A 34 2.91 -6.95 14.76
CA CYS A 34 1.52 -7.18 14.41
C CYS A 34 1.42 -7.74 13.00
N ILE A 35 0.75 -8.89 12.87
CA ILE A 35 0.42 -9.53 11.60
C ILE A 35 -1.09 -9.48 11.43
N THR A 36 -1.58 -8.67 10.49
CA THR A 36 -3.02 -8.56 10.20
C THR A 36 -3.46 -9.55 9.14
N MET A 37 -4.59 -10.20 9.37
CA MET A 37 -5.14 -11.26 8.53
C MET A 37 -6.66 -11.13 8.38
N TYR A 38 -7.18 -11.52 7.22
CA TYR A 38 -8.60 -11.62 6.91
C TYR A 38 -8.96 -13.02 6.40
N ASN A 39 -8.69 -13.30 5.11
CA ASN A 39 -9.07 -14.52 4.40
C ASN A 39 -7.93 -15.12 3.57
N GLU A 40 -6.70 -14.72 3.85
CA GLU A 40 -5.51 -15.21 3.16
C GLU A 40 -5.34 -16.72 3.34
N ASP A 41 -4.67 -17.35 2.38
CA ASP A 41 -4.41 -18.78 2.37
C ASP A 41 -3.30 -19.18 3.36
N ASP A 42 -3.28 -20.48 3.66
CA ASP A 42 -2.33 -21.15 4.54
C ASP A 42 -0.87 -20.97 4.08
N VAL A 43 -0.59 -21.01 2.78
CA VAL A 43 0.75 -20.78 2.22
C VAL A 43 1.21 -19.34 2.46
N SER A 44 0.34 -18.36 2.21
CA SER A 44 0.63 -16.94 2.49
C SER A 44 0.88 -16.66 3.96
N PHE A 45 0.10 -17.28 4.85
CA PHE A 45 0.32 -17.22 6.30
C PHE A 45 1.65 -17.86 6.70
N ALA A 46 1.91 -19.10 6.27
CA ALA A 46 3.14 -19.83 6.58
C ALA A 46 4.39 -19.06 6.12
N ARG A 47 4.36 -18.48 4.92
CA ARG A 47 5.44 -17.65 4.37
C ARG A 47 5.76 -16.45 5.28
N THR A 48 4.73 -15.73 5.71
CA THR A 48 4.84 -14.54 6.56
C THR A 48 5.37 -14.92 7.94
N MET A 49 4.72 -15.89 8.59
CA MET A 49 5.05 -16.34 9.94
C MET A 49 6.46 -16.94 10.01
N HIS A 50 6.86 -17.76 9.04
CA HIS A 50 8.21 -18.30 8.95
C HIS A 50 9.28 -17.20 8.79
N GLY A 51 9.01 -16.18 7.96
CA GLY A 51 9.88 -15.01 7.83
C GLY A 51 10.04 -14.24 9.16
N VAL A 52 8.95 -14.08 9.91
CA VAL A 52 8.99 -13.46 11.26
C VAL A 52 9.82 -14.30 12.23
N MET A 53 9.64 -15.62 12.25
CA MET A 53 10.45 -16.49 13.12
C MET A 53 11.94 -16.43 12.79
N LYS A 54 12.32 -16.35 11.51
CA LYS A 54 13.72 -16.13 11.08
C LYS A 54 14.29 -14.78 11.53
N ASN A 55 13.48 -13.73 11.52
CA ASN A 55 13.86 -12.42 12.03
C ASN A 55 14.12 -12.44 13.55
N VAL A 56 13.23 -13.10 14.30
CA VAL A 56 13.41 -13.29 15.76
C VAL A 56 14.68 -14.10 16.05
N ALA A 57 14.89 -15.19 15.33
CA ALA A 57 16.12 -15.98 15.42
C ALA A 57 17.38 -15.15 15.12
N HIS A 58 17.35 -14.31 14.08
CA HIS A 58 18.46 -13.42 13.77
C HIS A 58 18.75 -12.44 14.91
N LEU A 59 17.73 -11.82 15.52
CA LEU A 59 17.91 -10.96 16.69
C LEU A 59 18.54 -11.73 17.86
N CYS A 60 18.04 -12.92 18.15
CA CYS A 60 18.57 -13.75 19.24
C CYS A 60 20.02 -14.23 19.01
N SER A 61 20.46 -14.36 17.75
CA SER A 61 21.82 -14.74 17.41
C SER A 61 22.87 -13.65 17.71
N ARG A 62 22.45 -12.40 17.96
CA ARG A 62 23.34 -11.25 18.13
C ARG A 62 23.91 -11.14 19.54
N ASN A 63 24.90 -11.98 19.87
CA ASN A 63 25.54 -12.00 21.20
C ASN A 63 26.37 -10.74 21.56
N LYS A 64 26.61 -9.83 20.60
CA LYS A 64 27.39 -8.58 20.79
C LYS A 64 26.49 -7.35 20.77
N SER A 65 25.31 -7.44 21.38
CA SER A 65 24.32 -6.36 21.47
C SER A 65 23.96 -6.15 22.94
N GLN A 66 23.72 -4.90 23.36
CA GLN A 66 23.22 -4.62 24.71
C GLN A 66 21.75 -5.06 24.86
N CYS A 67 20.96 -4.91 23.79
CA CYS A 67 19.53 -5.25 23.80
C CYS A 67 19.25 -6.71 23.42
N TRP A 68 20.09 -7.31 22.56
CA TRP A 68 19.81 -8.59 21.91
C TRP A 68 20.79 -9.68 22.35
N GLY A 69 20.32 -10.93 22.43
CA GLY A 69 21.09 -12.10 22.85
C GLY A 69 20.19 -13.33 22.86
N LYS A 70 20.64 -14.45 23.46
CA LYS A 70 19.89 -15.73 23.46
C LYS A 70 18.45 -15.61 23.99
N ASP A 71 18.22 -14.72 24.96
CA ASP A 71 16.91 -14.42 25.55
C ASP A 71 16.14 -13.29 24.86
N GLY A 72 16.64 -12.76 23.74
CA GLY A 72 16.04 -11.63 23.02
C GLY A 72 14.59 -11.86 22.60
N TRP A 73 14.19 -13.12 22.39
CA TRP A 73 12.81 -13.49 22.09
C TRP A 73 11.81 -13.15 23.20
N LYS A 74 12.26 -13.02 24.46
CA LYS A 74 11.41 -12.60 25.58
C LYS A 74 10.97 -11.14 25.46
N LYS A 75 11.75 -10.32 24.76
CA LYS A 75 11.48 -8.90 24.48
C LYS A 75 10.63 -8.67 23.22
N ILE A 76 10.26 -9.74 22.52
CA ILE A 76 9.51 -9.67 21.27
C ILE A 76 8.17 -10.37 21.46
N GLN A 77 7.09 -9.66 21.15
CA GLN A 77 5.73 -10.20 21.14
C GLN A 77 5.20 -10.18 19.71
N VAL A 78 4.90 -11.36 19.15
CA VAL A 78 4.20 -11.48 17.87
C VAL A 78 2.70 -11.49 18.16
N VAL A 79 1.95 -10.62 17.50
CA VAL A 79 0.50 -10.48 17.64
C VAL A 79 -0.12 -10.75 16.28
N ILE A 80 -0.93 -11.79 16.16
CA ILE A 80 -1.66 -12.13 14.95
C ILE A 80 -3.11 -11.72 15.18
N VAL A 81 -3.64 -10.80 14.37
CA VAL A 81 -5.03 -10.34 14.48
C VAL A 81 -5.81 -10.77 13.25
N SER A 82 -6.77 -11.67 13.48
CA SER A 82 -7.62 -12.24 12.44
C SER A 82 -9.00 -11.60 12.43
N ASP A 83 -9.43 -11.10 11.28
CA ASP A 83 -10.62 -10.28 11.11
C ASP A 83 -11.89 -11.08 10.82
N GLY A 84 -12.45 -11.64 11.89
CA GLY A 84 -13.74 -12.33 11.87
C GLY A 84 -13.58 -13.85 11.81
N ARG A 85 -14.17 -14.53 12.80
CA ARG A 85 -14.09 -15.98 12.98
C ARG A 85 -14.56 -16.77 11.76
N ASN A 86 -15.68 -16.36 11.17
CA ASN A 86 -16.28 -17.05 10.02
C ASN A 86 -15.63 -16.71 8.67
N LYS A 87 -14.56 -15.91 8.67
CA LYS A 87 -13.87 -15.46 7.44
C LYS A 87 -12.46 -16.00 7.31
N VAL A 88 -11.89 -16.48 8.41
CA VAL A 88 -10.56 -17.09 8.43
C VAL A 88 -10.56 -18.35 7.57
N ASN A 89 -9.47 -18.56 6.84
CA ASN A 89 -9.26 -19.78 6.09
C ASN A 89 -8.98 -20.95 7.05
N ASP A 90 -9.71 -22.06 6.89
CA ASP A 90 -9.56 -23.26 7.72
C ASP A 90 -8.12 -23.81 7.70
N GLY A 91 -7.43 -23.72 6.57
CA GLY A 91 -6.03 -24.13 6.45
C GLY A 91 -5.09 -23.33 7.37
N VAL A 92 -5.37 -22.04 7.57
CA VAL A 92 -4.60 -21.22 8.52
C VAL A 92 -4.87 -21.64 9.96
N LEU A 93 -6.14 -21.93 10.31
CA LEU A 93 -6.48 -22.44 11.64
C LEU A 93 -5.81 -23.79 11.92
N GLN A 94 -5.70 -24.66 10.90
CA GLN A 94 -4.95 -25.92 11.00
C GLN A 94 -3.45 -25.67 11.25
N LEU A 95 -2.83 -24.72 10.56
CA LEU A 95 -1.43 -24.34 10.80
C LEU A 95 -1.21 -23.75 12.20
N LEU A 96 -2.12 -22.90 12.66
CA LEU A 96 -2.09 -22.35 14.02
C LEU A 96 -2.26 -23.45 15.07
N THR A 97 -3.10 -24.44 14.81
CA THR A 97 -3.27 -25.62 15.68
C THR A 97 -1.99 -26.45 15.71
N ALA A 98 -1.37 -26.71 14.55
CA ALA A 98 -0.12 -27.46 14.43
C ALA A 98 1.06 -26.79 15.15
N THR A 99 1.06 -25.46 15.25
CA THR A 99 2.07 -24.68 15.99
C THR A 99 1.72 -24.47 17.47
N GLY A 100 0.56 -24.95 17.93
CA GLY A 100 0.05 -24.82 19.29
C GLY A 100 -0.54 -23.45 19.64
N CYS A 101 -0.75 -22.59 18.65
CA CYS A 101 -1.24 -21.22 18.81
C CYS A 101 -2.78 -21.10 18.74
N TYR A 102 -3.50 -22.17 18.39
CA TYR A 102 -4.97 -22.21 18.33
C TYR A 102 -5.49 -23.58 18.76
N GLN A 103 -6.71 -23.60 19.32
CA GLN A 103 -7.46 -24.82 19.60
C GLN A 103 -8.95 -24.56 19.39
N ASP A 104 -9.57 -25.38 18.54
CA ASP A 104 -10.91 -25.09 18.01
C ASP A 104 -12.02 -25.12 19.08
N ASN A 105 -11.94 -26.06 20.02
CA ASN A 105 -12.99 -26.32 21.01
C ASN A 105 -13.10 -25.27 22.14
N LEU A 106 -12.24 -24.24 22.16
CA LEU A 106 -12.23 -23.23 23.24
C LEU A 106 -13.08 -21.99 22.94
N ALA A 107 -13.24 -21.63 21.66
CA ALA A 107 -13.87 -20.39 21.26
C ALA A 107 -15.41 -20.46 21.40
N ARG A 108 -15.95 -19.76 22.41
CA ARG A 108 -17.40 -19.68 22.69
C ARG A 108 -17.95 -18.28 22.44
N PRO A 109 -19.08 -18.12 21.73
CA PRO A 109 -19.61 -16.80 21.36
C PRO A 109 -20.09 -15.96 22.55
N PHE A 110 -20.46 -16.61 23.66
CA PHE A 110 -20.91 -15.95 24.88
C PHE A 110 -20.16 -16.48 26.09
N VAL A 111 -19.85 -15.59 27.02
CA VAL A 111 -19.33 -15.92 28.35
C VAL A 111 -20.07 -15.07 29.37
N ASN A 112 -20.67 -15.69 30.39
CA ASN A 112 -21.45 -15.01 31.43
C ASN A 112 -22.52 -14.05 30.88
N ASN A 113 -23.29 -14.50 29.88
CA ASN A 113 -24.31 -13.70 29.18
C ASN A 113 -23.80 -12.44 28.45
N LYS A 114 -22.47 -12.27 28.31
CA LYS A 114 -21.87 -11.22 27.50
C LYS A 114 -21.35 -11.80 26.19
N ALA A 115 -21.62 -11.11 25.09
CA ALA A 115 -21.10 -11.47 23.77
C ALA A 115 -19.59 -11.27 23.73
N VAL A 116 -18.87 -12.28 23.26
CA VAL A 116 -17.42 -12.22 23.07
C VAL A 116 -17.12 -11.38 21.84
N LYS A 117 -16.16 -10.45 21.97
CA LYS A 117 -15.70 -9.58 20.90
C LYS A 117 -14.47 -10.17 20.20
N ALA A 118 -13.57 -10.78 20.97
CA ALA A 118 -12.42 -11.47 20.45
C ALA A 118 -11.97 -12.65 21.35
N HIS A 119 -11.38 -13.65 20.72
CA HIS A 119 -10.76 -14.80 21.36
C HIS A 119 -9.25 -14.62 21.35
N LEU A 120 -8.62 -14.61 22.53
CA LEU A 120 -7.18 -14.45 22.68
C LEU A 120 -6.54 -15.79 23.05
N PHE A 121 -5.58 -16.22 22.24
CA PHE A 121 -4.78 -17.42 22.46
C PHE A 121 -3.31 -17.03 22.61
N GLU A 122 -2.71 -17.35 23.74
CA GLU A 122 -1.33 -17.00 24.04
C GLU A 122 -0.49 -18.27 24.18
N TYR A 123 0.55 -18.37 23.36
CA TYR A 123 1.46 -19.51 23.38
C TYR A 123 2.89 -19.09 23.03
N THR A 124 3.87 -19.90 23.43
CA THR A 124 5.25 -19.75 22.96
C THR A 124 5.55 -20.91 22.03
N THR A 125 5.56 -20.66 20.74
CA THR A 125 5.86 -21.71 19.76
C THR A 125 7.35 -21.80 19.48
N GLN A 126 7.83 -23.01 19.21
CA GLN A 126 9.19 -23.28 18.72
C GLN A 126 9.16 -23.93 17.33
N ILE A 127 7.96 -24.26 16.84
CA ILE A 127 7.75 -24.95 15.58
C ILE A 127 7.44 -23.91 14.52
N SER A 128 8.14 -23.99 13.39
CA SER A 128 7.88 -23.16 12.22
C SER A 128 7.46 -24.03 11.04
N ILE A 129 6.53 -23.55 10.24
CA ILE A 129 6.09 -24.19 9.00
C ILE A 129 6.43 -23.23 7.86
N ASP A 130 7.12 -23.73 6.84
CA ASP A 130 7.54 -22.92 5.69
C ASP A 130 6.46 -22.79 4.61
N GLU A 131 6.75 -22.01 3.57
CA GLU A 131 5.88 -21.79 2.41
C GLU A 131 5.62 -23.07 1.60
N GLN A 132 6.41 -24.14 1.80
CA GLN A 132 6.17 -25.46 1.21
C GLN A 132 5.33 -26.35 2.14
N LEU A 133 4.76 -25.79 3.21
CA LEU A 133 4.00 -26.46 4.25
C LEU A 133 4.78 -27.58 4.95
N LYS A 134 6.11 -27.44 5.03
CA LYS A 134 6.99 -28.39 5.71
C LYS A 134 7.38 -27.86 7.09
N PHE A 135 7.38 -28.77 8.07
CA PHE A 135 7.87 -28.49 9.41
C PHE A 135 9.38 -28.25 9.39
N LYS A 136 9.81 -27.16 10.02
CA LYS A 136 11.21 -26.74 10.13
C LYS A 136 11.75 -26.77 11.56
N GLY A 137 11.13 -27.57 12.45
CA GLY A 137 11.50 -27.67 13.86
C GLY A 137 12.97 -27.99 14.14
N ASP A 138 13.65 -28.70 13.24
CA ASP A 138 15.06 -29.10 13.37
C ASP A 138 16.08 -28.15 12.68
N GLU A 139 15.65 -27.02 12.12
CA GLU A 139 16.62 -26.02 11.67
C GLU A 139 17.34 -25.45 12.92
N LYS A 140 18.65 -25.75 13.03
CA LYS A 140 19.56 -25.47 14.17
C LYS A 140 19.58 -24.03 14.73
N ASN A 141 18.79 -23.10 14.19
CA ASN A 141 18.78 -21.68 14.54
C ASN A 141 17.41 -21.11 14.92
N LEU A 142 16.31 -21.87 14.90
CA LEU A 142 15.02 -21.33 15.35
C LEU A 142 15.00 -21.14 16.87
N THR A 143 14.46 -20.01 17.31
CA THR A 143 14.30 -19.67 18.73
C THR A 143 12.82 -19.63 19.11
N PRO A 144 12.47 -19.80 20.40
CA PRO A 144 11.09 -19.65 20.85
C PRO A 144 10.52 -18.29 20.46
N VAL A 145 9.24 -18.23 20.08
CA VAL A 145 8.54 -16.99 19.72
C VAL A 145 7.25 -16.89 20.53
N GLN A 146 7.04 -15.75 21.19
CA GLN A 146 5.81 -15.46 21.90
C GLN A 146 4.75 -15.01 20.92
N VAL A 147 3.65 -15.76 20.84
CA VAL A 147 2.54 -15.51 19.92
C VAL A 147 1.28 -15.24 20.72
N LEU A 148 0.64 -14.11 20.42
CA LEU A 148 -0.72 -13.77 20.80
C LEU A 148 -1.57 -13.83 19.53
N PHE A 149 -2.44 -14.83 19.43
CA PHE A 149 -3.42 -14.93 18.36
C PHE A 149 -4.75 -14.36 18.85
N CYS A 150 -5.18 -13.26 18.22
CA CYS A 150 -6.45 -12.60 18.45
C CYS A 150 -7.39 -12.92 17.28
N LEU A 151 -8.41 -13.72 17.55
CA LEU A 151 -9.46 -14.06 16.59
C LEU A 151 -10.71 -13.24 16.92
N LYS A 152 -11.00 -12.23 16.10
CA LYS A 152 -12.18 -11.39 16.29
C LYS A 152 -13.45 -12.17 15.95
N GLU A 153 -14.51 -11.95 16.71
CA GLU A 153 -15.78 -12.65 16.46
C GLU A 153 -16.45 -12.13 15.19
N LYS A 154 -16.41 -10.81 14.97
CA LYS A 154 -16.98 -10.13 13.80
C LYS A 154 -15.89 -9.57 12.88
N ASN A 155 -16.19 -9.54 11.58
CA ASN A 155 -15.38 -8.81 10.61
C ASN A 155 -15.66 -7.31 10.74
N GLN A 156 -14.63 -6.52 11.08
CA GLN A 156 -14.69 -5.07 11.26
C GLN A 156 -13.57 -4.34 10.49
N LYS A 157 -13.00 -4.98 9.46
CA LYS A 157 -11.90 -4.48 8.62
C LYS A 157 -10.56 -4.34 9.36
N LYS A 158 -9.51 -4.09 8.58
CA LYS A 158 -8.11 -3.95 9.04
C LYS A 158 -7.91 -2.84 10.07
N ILE A 159 -8.57 -1.70 9.90
CA ILE A 159 -8.44 -0.55 10.82
C ILE A 159 -8.84 -0.91 12.26
N ASN A 160 -9.91 -1.69 12.43
CA ASN A 160 -10.32 -2.21 13.73
C ASN A 160 -9.31 -3.23 14.29
N SER A 161 -8.70 -4.06 13.43
CA SER A 161 -7.60 -4.96 13.85
C SER A 161 -6.40 -4.18 14.40
N HIS A 162 -6.09 -3.01 13.83
CA HIS A 162 -5.10 -2.10 14.42
C HIS A 162 -5.59 -1.44 15.72
N ARG A 163 -6.89 -1.25 15.92
CA ARG A 163 -7.44 -0.75 17.19
C ARG A 163 -7.22 -1.73 18.33
N TRP A 164 -7.48 -3.02 18.09
CA TRP A 164 -7.08 -4.10 19.02
C TRP A 164 -5.59 -4.04 19.35
N LEU A 165 -4.73 -3.84 18.33
CA LEU A 165 -3.30 -3.71 18.57
C LEU A 165 -2.95 -2.49 19.45
N PHE A 166 -3.31 -1.28 19.01
CA PHE A 166 -2.78 -0.05 19.59
C PHE A 166 -3.51 0.40 20.87
N ASN A 167 -4.81 0.12 21.00
CA ASN A 167 -5.63 0.54 22.14
C ASN A 167 -5.86 -0.58 23.16
N ALA A 168 -5.85 -1.85 22.76
CA ALA A 168 -6.00 -2.97 23.70
C ALA A 168 -4.65 -3.54 24.16
N PHE A 169 -3.78 -3.93 23.22
CA PHE A 169 -2.59 -4.72 23.54
C PHE A 169 -1.36 -3.87 23.86
N CYS A 170 -1.08 -2.84 23.07
CA CYS A 170 0.10 -1.99 23.28
C CYS A 170 0.10 -1.27 24.64
N PRO A 171 -1.02 -0.79 25.21
CA PRO A 171 -0.99 -0.19 26.55
C PRO A 171 -0.63 -1.19 27.67
N VAL A 172 -0.88 -2.48 27.46
CA VAL A 172 -0.51 -3.55 28.40
C VAL A 172 0.95 -3.98 28.23
N LEU A 173 1.44 -4.02 26.99
CA LEU A 173 2.79 -4.45 26.66
C LEU A 173 3.84 -3.34 26.78
N ASP A 174 3.41 -2.09 26.66
CA ASP A 174 4.21 -0.86 26.57
C ASP A 174 5.46 -0.99 25.68
N PRO A 175 5.30 -1.29 24.37
CA PRO A 175 6.42 -1.57 23.50
C PRO A 175 7.17 -0.31 23.06
N ASN A 176 8.49 -0.39 22.88
CA ASN A 176 9.26 0.69 22.27
C ASN A 176 8.95 0.85 20.77
N VAL A 177 8.89 -0.26 20.03
CA VAL A 177 8.65 -0.30 18.58
C VAL A 177 7.51 -1.25 18.24
N VAL A 178 6.58 -0.80 17.40
CA VAL A 178 5.50 -1.61 16.84
C VAL A 178 5.72 -1.77 15.33
N ILE A 179 5.81 -3.00 14.86
CA ILE A 179 6.00 -3.35 13.45
C ILE A 179 4.67 -3.86 12.90
N LEU A 180 4.25 -3.35 11.76
CA LEU A 180 3.06 -3.79 11.04
C LEU A 180 3.47 -4.62 9.82
N LEU A 181 2.86 -5.80 9.69
CA LEU A 181 3.02 -6.73 8.59
C LEU A 181 1.63 -7.22 8.14
N ASP A 182 1.46 -7.34 6.83
CA ASP A 182 0.30 -7.99 6.24
C ASP A 182 0.60 -9.47 5.93
N VAL A 183 -0.36 -10.35 6.15
CA VAL A 183 -0.26 -11.73 5.67
C VAL A 183 -0.11 -11.72 4.14
N GLY A 184 0.83 -12.52 3.65
CA GLY A 184 1.26 -12.54 2.25
C GLY A 184 2.63 -11.87 2.06
N THR A 185 3.03 -10.98 2.97
CA THR A 185 4.36 -10.34 2.92
C THR A 185 5.42 -11.21 3.57
N LYS A 186 6.49 -11.52 2.82
CA LYS A 186 7.67 -12.22 3.31
C LYS A 186 8.75 -11.21 3.72
N PRO A 187 8.96 -10.95 5.02
CA PRO A 187 10.09 -10.11 5.44
C PRO A 187 11.42 -10.83 5.17
N ASP A 188 12.41 -10.07 4.72
CA ASP A 188 13.80 -10.55 4.69
C ASP A 188 14.28 -10.89 6.11
N ASN A 189 15.24 -11.82 6.24
CA ASN A 189 15.73 -12.34 7.52
C ASN A 189 16.30 -11.26 8.45
N HIS A 190 16.66 -10.08 7.92
CA HIS A 190 17.20 -8.97 8.69
C HIS A 190 16.28 -7.74 8.73
N ALA A 191 15.09 -7.82 8.14
CA ALA A 191 14.19 -6.68 7.99
C ALA A 191 13.78 -6.05 9.34
N VAL A 192 13.35 -6.87 10.30
CA VAL A 192 12.95 -6.42 11.65
C VAL A 192 14.10 -5.73 12.36
N TYR A 193 15.30 -6.32 12.29
CA TYR A 193 16.51 -5.73 12.89
C TYR A 193 16.83 -4.36 12.28
N HIS A 194 16.78 -4.23 10.95
CA HIS A 194 17.10 -2.98 10.28
C HIS A 194 16.09 -1.87 10.57
N MET A 195 14.80 -2.20 10.68
CA MET A 195 13.77 -1.25 11.11
C MET A 195 13.97 -0.82 12.56
N TRP A 196 14.13 -1.77 13.49
CA TRP A 196 14.41 -1.47 14.90
C TRP A 196 15.68 -0.61 15.06
N LYS A 197 16.75 -0.96 14.33
CA LYS A 197 18.02 -0.23 14.38
C LYS A 197 17.87 1.23 13.93
N ALA A 198 16.89 1.56 13.10
CA ALA A 198 16.63 2.94 12.71
C ALA A 198 16.10 3.79 13.86
N PHE A 199 15.30 3.21 14.76
CA PHE A 199 14.81 3.85 15.99
C PHE A 199 15.89 3.95 17.07
N ASP A 200 16.73 2.92 17.20
CA ASP A 200 17.87 2.91 18.13
C ASP A 200 18.92 3.97 17.75
N ARG A 201 19.09 4.24 16.45
CA ARG A 201 20.05 5.24 15.95
C ARG A 201 19.60 6.69 16.06
N ASP A 202 18.29 6.93 16.12
CA ASP A 202 17.73 8.27 16.06
C ASP A 202 16.43 8.33 16.87
N SER A 203 16.49 9.05 17.99
CA SER A 203 15.38 9.22 18.93
C SER A 203 14.19 9.92 18.29
N ASN A 204 14.41 10.77 17.28
CA ASN A 204 13.36 11.59 16.67
C ASN A 204 12.61 10.85 15.56
N VAL A 205 12.97 9.60 15.26
CA VAL A 205 12.24 8.79 14.27
C VAL A 205 10.95 8.27 14.89
N ALA A 206 9.82 8.69 14.33
CA ALA A 206 8.49 8.23 14.72
C ALA A 206 8.04 7.00 13.93
N GLY A 207 8.46 6.88 12.68
CA GLY A 207 8.06 5.77 11.82
C GLY A 207 9.06 5.49 10.71
N VAL A 208 9.10 4.23 10.27
CA VAL A 208 9.95 3.78 9.18
C VAL A 208 9.20 2.91 8.17
N ALA A 209 9.58 3.04 6.90
CA ALA A 209 9.11 2.18 5.82
C ALA A 209 10.26 1.29 5.35
N GLY A 210 9.98 -0.01 5.20
CA GLY A 210 10.86 -0.91 4.48
C GLY A 210 10.65 -0.83 2.96
N GLU A 211 11.57 -1.43 2.21
CA GLU A 211 11.48 -1.61 0.75
C GLU A 211 10.55 -2.80 0.43
N ILE A 212 9.34 -2.50 -0.05
CA ILE A 212 8.44 -3.50 -0.59
C ILE A 212 8.87 -3.90 -2.01
N LYS A 213 8.96 -5.20 -2.26
CA LYS A 213 9.32 -5.80 -3.56
C LYS A 213 8.19 -6.70 -4.03
N ALA A 214 7.90 -6.70 -5.32
CA ALA A 214 6.97 -7.67 -5.88
C ALA A 214 7.61 -9.08 -5.88
N MET A 215 6.83 -10.10 -5.55
CA MET A 215 7.25 -11.49 -5.68
C MET A 215 7.47 -11.83 -7.16
N LYS A 216 8.69 -12.22 -7.51
CA LYS A 216 9.09 -12.47 -8.91
C LYS A 216 8.74 -13.88 -9.39
N GLY A 217 8.44 -14.80 -8.47
CA GLY A 217 8.33 -16.23 -8.73
C GLY A 217 9.69 -16.89 -8.99
N LYS A 218 9.71 -18.23 -9.07
CA LYS A 218 10.95 -19.00 -9.33
C LYS A 218 11.53 -18.59 -10.69
N ALA A 219 12.82 -18.23 -10.72
CA ALA A 219 13.54 -17.75 -11.91
C ALA A 219 12.82 -16.59 -12.67
N TRP A 220 12.14 -15.70 -11.94
CA TRP A 220 11.38 -14.57 -12.50
C TRP A 220 10.20 -14.99 -13.40
N GLY A 221 9.77 -16.26 -13.34
CA GLY A 221 8.80 -16.83 -14.26
C GLY A 221 7.41 -16.18 -14.23
N THR A 222 6.94 -15.73 -13.07
CA THR A 222 5.63 -15.04 -12.95
C THR A 222 5.70 -13.63 -13.55
N MET A 223 6.80 -12.93 -13.24
CA MET A 223 7.07 -11.58 -13.72
C MET A 223 7.26 -11.53 -15.24
N LEU A 224 7.99 -12.49 -15.83
CA LEU A 224 8.27 -12.52 -17.27
C LEU A 224 7.02 -12.88 -18.10
N LYS A 225 6.06 -13.64 -17.53
CA LYS A 225 4.85 -14.08 -18.24
C LYS A 225 3.72 -13.06 -18.21
N ASN A 226 3.65 -12.22 -17.18
CA ASN A 226 2.57 -11.26 -17.00
C ASN A 226 3.09 -9.80 -17.07
N PRO A 227 2.83 -9.05 -18.16
CA PRO A 227 3.31 -7.68 -18.30
C PRO A 227 2.79 -6.74 -17.21
N LEU A 228 1.62 -7.05 -16.62
CA LEU A 228 1.06 -6.29 -15.51
C LEU A 228 1.90 -6.44 -14.24
N VAL A 229 2.37 -7.66 -13.95
CA VAL A 229 3.24 -7.95 -12.80
C VAL A 229 4.62 -7.31 -13.02
N ALA A 230 5.18 -7.44 -14.23
CA ALA A 230 6.45 -6.80 -14.59
C ALA A 230 6.41 -5.28 -14.40
N SER A 231 5.36 -4.64 -14.92
CA SER A 231 5.18 -3.20 -14.83
C SER A 231 5.06 -2.70 -13.38
N GLN A 232 4.28 -3.39 -12.54
CA GLN A 232 4.15 -3.06 -11.12
C GLN A 232 5.46 -3.22 -10.36
N ASN A 233 6.23 -4.28 -10.67
CA ASN A 233 7.55 -4.46 -10.06
C ASN A 233 8.51 -3.31 -10.42
N PHE A 234 8.51 -2.86 -11.68
CA PHE A 234 9.33 -1.72 -12.10
C PHE A 234 8.93 -0.43 -11.36
N GLU A 235 7.63 -0.16 -11.29
CA GLU A 235 7.09 1.01 -10.57
C GLU A 235 7.49 1.02 -9.09
N TYR A 236 7.33 -0.10 -8.38
CA TYR A 236 7.72 -0.21 -6.97
C TYR A 236 9.22 0.04 -6.79
N LYS A 237 10.04 -0.54 -7.68
CA LYS A 237 11.49 -0.34 -7.65
C LYS A 237 11.86 1.11 -7.86
N MET A 238 11.29 1.76 -8.87
CA MET A 238 11.59 3.16 -9.12
C MET A 238 11.12 4.06 -7.98
N SER A 239 9.95 3.81 -7.39
CA SER A 239 9.48 4.59 -6.24
C SER A 239 10.37 4.42 -5.01
N ASN A 240 10.88 3.22 -4.75
CA ASN A 240 11.81 2.95 -3.66
C ASN A 240 13.24 3.48 -3.91
N ILE A 241 13.62 3.74 -5.16
CA ILE A 241 14.92 4.31 -5.54
C ILE A 241 14.87 5.84 -5.59
N LEU A 242 13.74 6.43 -6.00
CA LEU A 242 13.64 7.87 -6.26
C LEU A 242 12.79 8.58 -5.21
N ASP A 243 11.53 8.18 -5.05
CA ASP A 243 10.55 8.92 -4.26
C ASP A 243 10.77 8.73 -2.75
N LYS A 244 10.85 7.48 -2.27
CA LYS A 244 11.02 7.20 -0.84
C LYS A 244 12.33 7.75 -0.25
N PRO A 245 13.47 7.67 -0.96
CA PRO A 245 14.70 8.31 -0.51
C PRO A 245 14.59 9.84 -0.45
N LEU A 246 13.98 10.49 -1.46
CA LEU A 246 13.73 11.93 -1.49
C LEU A 246 12.90 12.36 -0.26
N GLU A 247 11.73 11.74 -0.08
CA GLU A 247 10.83 11.95 1.07
C GLU A 247 11.58 11.74 2.41
N SER A 248 12.36 10.67 2.52
CA SER A 248 13.13 10.36 3.73
C SER A 248 14.22 11.39 4.07
N VAL A 249 14.75 12.14 3.10
CA VAL A 249 15.76 13.19 3.36
C VAL A 249 15.10 14.42 3.98
N PHE A 250 13.95 14.83 3.44
CA PHE A 250 13.14 15.92 3.99
C PHE A 250 12.55 15.56 5.36
N GLY A 251 12.25 14.28 5.59
CA GLY A 251 11.84 13.73 6.88
C GLY A 251 10.33 13.53 7.00
N TYR A 252 9.57 13.78 5.94
CA TYR A 252 8.18 13.41 5.81
C TYR A 252 8.06 12.40 4.67
N ILE A 253 7.47 11.25 4.96
CA ILE A 253 7.18 10.22 3.98
C ILE A 253 5.67 10.18 3.83
N SER A 254 5.19 10.42 2.60
CA SER A 254 3.76 10.59 2.34
C SER A 254 2.92 9.33 2.63
N VAL A 255 3.57 8.17 2.71
CA VAL A 255 2.96 6.89 3.09
C VAL A 255 3.99 5.91 3.64
N LEU A 256 3.71 5.34 4.81
CA LEU A 256 4.37 4.16 5.35
C LEU A 256 3.45 2.95 5.11
N PRO A 257 3.81 2.01 4.23
CA PRO A 257 2.89 0.94 3.85
C PRO A 257 2.63 -0.02 5.02
N GLY A 258 1.36 -0.35 5.27
CA GLY A 258 0.98 -1.34 6.28
C GLY A 258 1.58 -2.74 6.09
N ALA A 259 2.12 -3.07 4.91
CA ALA A 259 2.74 -4.35 4.61
C ALA A 259 4.15 -4.53 5.23
N LEU A 260 4.91 -3.45 5.39
CA LEU A 260 6.23 -3.46 6.03
C LEU A 260 6.58 -2.06 6.53
N SER A 261 6.02 -1.71 7.68
CA SER A 261 6.29 -0.46 8.38
C SER A 261 6.51 -0.71 9.86
N ALA A 262 7.16 0.24 10.53
CA ALA A 262 7.29 0.22 11.97
C ALA A 262 7.14 1.63 12.52
N TYR A 263 6.68 1.72 13.77
CA TYR A 263 6.36 2.95 14.47
C TYR A 263 6.91 2.91 15.88
N ARG A 264 7.34 4.05 16.38
CA ARG A 264 7.65 4.25 17.80
C ARG A 264 6.33 4.45 18.54
N TYR A 265 6.07 3.64 19.56
CA TYR A 265 4.77 3.65 20.22
C TYR A 265 4.43 5.00 20.89
N ILE A 266 5.42 5.62 21.56
CA ILE A 266 5.26 6.93 22.21
C ILE A 266 4.87 8.03 21.20
N ALA A 267 5.37 7.95 19.97
CA ALA A 267 5.03 8.90 18.92
C ALA A 267 3.55 8.79 18.50
N LEU A 268 3.00 7.56 18.48
CA LEU A 268 1.60 7.28 18.12
C LEU A 268 0.60 7.79 19.17
N ARG A 269 0.98 7.82 20.46
CA ARG A 269 0.07 8.21 21.55
C ARG A 269 -0.53 9.59 21.33
N ASN A 270 -1.82 9.71 21.62
CA ASN A 270 -2.56 10.97 21.56
C ASN A 270 -2.07 11.96 22.63
N HIS A 271 -2.37 13.23 22.42
CA HIS A 271 -2.23 14.28 23.42
C HIS A 271 -3.18 14.03 24.61
N PRO A 272 -2.94 14.67 25.76
CA PRO A 272 -3.82 14.59 26.93
C PRO A 272 -5.29 14.95 26.62
N ASP A 273 -5.51 15.85 25.65
CA ASP A 273 -6.84 16.30 25.21
C ASP A 273 -7.60 15.26 24.36
N GLY A 274 -7.03 14.06 24.15
CA GLY A 274 -7.62 13.01 23.32
C GLY A 274 -7.44 13.21 21.81
N THR A 275 -6.90 14.35 21.36
CA THR A 275 -6.51 14.59 19.96
C THR A 275 -5.13 14.00 19.67
N GLY A 276 -4.83 13.61 18.43
CA GLY A 276 -3.49 13.12 18.08
C GLY A 276 -3.47 12.08 16.97
N PRO A 277 -2.33 11.38 16.81
CA PRO A 277 -2.11 10.47 15.70
C PRO A 277 -3.08 9.28 15.69
N LEU A 278 -3.23 8.54 16.80
CA LEU A 278 -4.13 7.38 16.87
C LEU A 278 -5.60 7.76 16.78
N ASN A 279 -6.03 8.85 17.42
CA ASN A 279 -7.41 9.34 17.28
C ASN A 279 -7.70 9.66 15.80
N SER A 280 -6.80 10.41 15.14
CA SER A 280 -6.97 10.73 13.72
C SER A 280 -6.91 9.51 12.82
N TYR A 281 -6.13 8.49 13.18
CA TYR A 281 -6.05 7.22 12.45
C TYR A 281 -7.38 6.46 12.50
N PHE A 282 -7.97 6.31 13.71
CA PHE A 282 -9.18 5.50 13.90
C PHE A 282 -10.48 6.18 13.50
N LYS A 283 -10.52 7.50 13.28
CA LYS A 283 -11.68 8.18 12.69
C LYS A 283 -12.18 7.54 11.39
N GLY A 284 -11.28 6.93 10.61
CA GLY A 284 -11.65 6.20 9.41
C GLY A 284 -12.59 5.01 9.68
N GLU A 285 -12.47 4.36 10.83
CA GLU A 285 -13.34 3.25 11.23
C GLU A 285 -14.77 3.73 11.44
N ASP A 286 -14.96 4.81 12.20
CA ASP A 286 -16.28 5.36 12.49
C ASP A 286 -16.96 5.82 11.19
N LEU A 287 -16.23 6.47 10.29
CA LEU A 287 -16.73 6.92 8.99
C LEU A 287 -17.10 5.75 8.05
N LEU A 288 -16.36 4.64 8.10
CA LEU A 288 -16.58 3.47 7.25
C LEU A 288 -17.58 2.46 7.83
N SER A 289 -17.89 2.56 9.13
CA SER A 289 -18.83 1.69 9.87
C SER A 289 -20.20 2.33 10.09
N SER A 290 -20.27 3.67 10.12
CA SER A 290 -21.49 4.47 10.32
C SER A 290 -22.50 4.45 9.16
N HIS A 291 -22.40 3.52 8.21
CA HIS A 291 -23.52 3.19 7.30
C HIS A 291 -24.77 2.66 8.04
N VAL A 292 -24.71 2.50 9.37
CA VAL A 292 -25.79 1.95 10.21
C VAL A 292 -26.49 2.99 11.10
N THR A 293 -25.97 4.22 11.28
CA THR A 293 -26.63 5.22 12.15
C THR A 293 -26.70 6.59 11.49
N GLY A 294 -27.93 7.05 11.26
CA GLY A 294 -28.27 8.23 10.46
C GLY A 294 -27.56 9.52 10.86
N ASN A 295 -26.60 9.93 10.04
CA ASN A 295 -26.37 11.33 9.68
C ASN A 295 -25.58 11.36 8.35
N SER A 296 -26.32 11.34 7.25
CA SER A 296 -25.87 11.10 5.86
C SER A 296 -25.03 12.23 5.21
N LYS A 297 -24.35 13.07 6.00
CA LYS A 297 -23.59 14.24 5.51
C LYS A 297 -22.11 14.26 5.89
N THR A 298 -21.60 13.24 6.57
CA THR A 298 -20.16 13.14 6.90
C THR A 298 -19.34 13.07 5.60
N ASN A 299 -18.62 14.17 5.37
CA ASN A 299 -17.93 14.62 4.16
C ASN A 299 -17.40 13.53 3.22
N PHE A 300 -17.90 13.49 1.98
CA PHE A 300 -17.33 12.75 0.84
C PHE A 300 -15.79 12.84 0.75
N PHE A 301 -15.25 14.01 1.10
CA PHE A 301 -13.81 14.26 1.18
C PHE A 301 -13.13 13.39 2.24
N GLU A 302 -13.66 13.36 3.46
CA GLU A 302 -13.10 12.56 4.57
C GLU A 302 -13.19 11.07 4.26
N ALA A 303 -14.32 10.59 3.74
CA ALA A 303 -14.48 9.19 3.36
C ALA A 303 -13.42 8.74 2.34
N ASN A 304 -13.15 9.55 1.31
CA ASN A 304 -12.08 9.26 0.34
C ASN A 304 -10.68 9.42 0.94
N MET A 305 -10.46 10.40 1.82
CA MET A 305 -9.19 10.60 2.52
C MET A 305 -8.79 9.37 3.35
N TYR A 306 -9.75 8.77 4.05
CA TYR A 306 -9.56 7.57 4.88
C TYR A 306 -9.48 6.26 4.09
N LEU A 307 -9.54 6.28 2.76
CA LEU A 307 -9.11 5.15 1.92
C LEU A 307 -7.60 4.90 2.00
N ALA A 308 -6.83 5.90 2.47
CA ALA A 308 -5.40 5.82 2.70
C ALA A 308 -5.05 6.36 4.09
N GLU A 309 -5.64 5.74 5.12
CA GLU A 309 -5.45 6.04 6.53
C GLU A 309 -3.98 6.09 6.97
N ASP A 310 -3.13 5.24 6.40
CA ASP A 310 -1.67 5.25 6.62
C ASP A 310 -1.04 6.61 6.27
N ARG A 311 -1.54 7.32 5.25
CA ARG A 311 -1.03 8.65 4.86
C ARG A 311 -1.40 9.72 5.87
N ILE A 312 -2.60 9.63 6.43
CA ILE A 312 -3.08 10.52 7.49
C ILE A 312 -2.22 10.32 8.73
N LEU A 313 -1.93 9.07 9.10
CA LEU A 313 -1.04 8.77 10.22
C LEU A 313 0.35 9.37 10.02
N CYS A 314 0.93 9.23 8.82
CA CYS A 314 2.22 9.84 8.50
C CYS A 314 2.22 11.37 8.69
N TRP A 315 1.14 12.02 8.24
CA TRP A 315 0.97 13.46 8.41
C TRP A 315 0.85 13.86 9.89
N GLU A 316 -0.05 13.21 10.63
CA GLU A 316 -0.32 13.55 12.04
C GLU A 316 0.88 13.26 12.96
N LEU A 317 1.75 12.31 12.60
CA LEU A 317 3.02 12.08 13.30
C LEU A 317 3.99 13.24 13.14
N VAL A 318 4.21 13.72 11.91
CA VAL A 318 5.17 14.82 11.63
C VAL A 318 4.60 16.18 12.07
N ALA A 319 3.29 16.37 11.97
CA ALA A 319 2.61 17.60 12.38
C ALA A 319 2.22 17.64 13.87
N LYS A 320 2.65 16.66 14.68
CA LYS A 320 2.35 16.59 16.11
C LYS A 320 2.91 17.81 16.84
N LYS A 321 2.03 18.54 17.53
CA LYS A 321 2.36 19.81 18.20
C LYS A 321 3.36 19.58 19.34
N GLY A 322 4.38 20.45 19.45
CA GLY A 322 5.40 20.38 20.50
C GLY A 322 6.35 19.19 20.38
N GLU A 323 6.43 18.59 19.20
CA GLU A 323 7.25 17.41 18.94
C GLU A 323 8.08 17.62 17.67
N ASN A 324 9.14 16.83 17.47
CA ASN A 324 10.06 16.95 16.33
C ASN A 324 10.26 15.62 15.58
N TRP A 325 9.17 14.87 15.45
CA TRP A 325 9.12 13.55 14.83
C TRP A 325 9.37 13.58 13.32
N VAL A 326 10.26 12.69 12.86
CA VAL A 326 10.55 12.47 11.43
C VAL A 326 10.26 11.02 11.01
N LEU A 327 9.99 10.83 9.72
CA LEU A 327 9.78 9.53 9.10
C LEU A 327 10.98 9.17 8.22
N LYS A 328 11.34 7.88 8.17
CA LYS A 328 12.51 7.42 7.40
C LYS A 328 12.26 6.19 6.54
N PHE A 329 12.94 6.15 5.41
CA PHE A 329 12.99 4.98 4.54
C PHE A 329 14.22 4.15 4.88
N VAL A 330 14.03 2.84 5.11
CA VAL A 330 15.09 1.91 5.46
C VAL A 330 15.25 0.88 4.33
N LYS A 331 16.07 1.23 3.34
CA LYS A 331 16.34 0.37 2.16
C LYS A 331 16.79 -1.05 2.54
N SER A 332 17.54 -1.21 3.62
CA SER A 332 18.05 -2.52 4.05
C SER A 332 16.97 -3.42 4.67
N ALA A 333 15.79 -2.91 5.00
CA ALA A 333 14.66 -3.70 5.45
C ALA A 333 13.75 -3.98 4.27
N THR A 334 13.73 -5.21 3.76
CA THR A 334 13.00 -5.54 2.54
C THR A 334 11.89 -6.56 2.81
N GLY A 335 10.77 -6.46 2.10
CA GLY A 335 9.66 -7.40 2.18
C GLY A 335 9.13 -7.74 0.80
N GLU A 336 8.95 -9.02 0.50
CA GLU A 336 8.36 -9.46 -0.77
C GLU A 336 6.86 -9.67 -0.60
N THR A 337 6.05 -9.04 -1.46
CA THR A 337 4.58 -9.17 -1.46
C THR A 337 4.09 -9.55 -2.86
N ASP A 338 2.97 -10.24 -2.92
CA ASP A 338 2.24 -10.47 -4.15
C ASP A 338 1.61 -9.17 -4.69
N VAL A 339 1.39 -9.14 -6.01
CA VAL A 339 0.79 -7.98 -6.71
C VAL A 339 -0.37 -8.46 -7.57
N PRO A 340 -1.36 -7.60 -7.87
CA PRO A 340 -2.47 -7.96 -8.74
C PRO A 340 -2.03 -8.56 -10.08
N GLU A 341 -2.51 -9.76 -10.39
CA GLU A 341 -2.22 -10.44 -11.66
C GLU A 341 -3.29 -10.17 -12.72
N SER A 342 -4.48 -9.74 -12.30
CA SER A 342 -5.63 -9.47 -13.17
C SER A 342 -5.94 -7.98 -13.30
N VAL A 343 -6.40 -7.56 -14.48
CA VAL A 343 -6.79 -6.15 -14.76
C VAL A 343 -7.87 -5.65 -13.80
N SER A 344 -8.85 -6.49 -13.44
CA SER A 344 -9.92 -6.10 -12.52
C SER A 344 -9.44 -5.84 -11.10
N GLU A 345 -8.52 -6.66 -10.61
CA GLU A 345 -7.94 -6.50 -9.28
C GLU A 345 -7.01 -5.27 -9.26
N PHE A 346 -6.20 -5.11 -10.30
CA PHE A 346 -5.33 -3.95 -10.48
C PHE A 346 -6.11 -2.63 -10.48
N LEU A 347 -7.19 -2.53 -11.26
CA LEU A 347 -8.04 -1.33 -11.29
C LEU A 347 -8.70 -1.05 -9.93
N SER A 348 -9.17 -2.09 -9.24
CA SER A 348 -9.81 -1.95 -7.93
C SER A 348 -8.84 -1.47 -6.86
N GLN A 349 -7.63 -2.06 -6.81
CA GLN A 349 -6.57 -1.63 -5.90
C GLN A 349 -6.15 -0.18 -6.18
N ARG A 350 -5.96 0.16 -7.45
CA ARG A 350 -5.47 1.48 -7.86
C ARG A 350 -6.49 2.59 -7.68
N ARG A 351 -7.78 2.31 -7.81
CA ARG A 351 -8.85 3.25 -7.40
C ARG A 351 -8.67 3.68 -5.94
N ARG A 352 -8.52 2.72 -5.02
CA ARG A 352 -8.31 2.99 -3.59
C ARG A 352 -7.08 3.88 -3.37
N TRP A 353 -5.96 3.49 -3.97
CA TRP A 353 -4.69 4.17 -3.77
C TRP A 353 -4.66 5.58 -4.36
N MET A 354 -5.21 5.77 -5.56
CA MET A 354 -5.23 7.08 -6.22
C MET A 354 -6.19 8.05 -5.55
N ASN A 355 -7.41 7.61 -5.24
CA ASN A 355 -8.37 8.46 -4.53
C ASN A 355 -7.84 8.82 -3.14
N GLY A 356 -7.43 7.82 -2.35
CA GLY A 356 -6.86 8.05 -1.02
C GLY A 356 -5.62 8.96 -1.05
N ALA A 357 -4.71 8.78 -2.01
CA ALA A 357 -3.55 9.66 -2.16
C ALA A 357 -3.92 11.09 -2.55
N PHE A 358 -4.86 11.28 -3.47
CA PHE A 358 -5.29 12.61 -3.92
C PHE A 358 -5.90 13.42 -2.77
N PHE A 359 -6.84 12.83 -2.03
CA PHE A 359 -7.50 13.52 -0.92
C PHE A 359 -6.58 13.73 0.29
N ALA A 360 -5.71 12.76 0.60
CA ALA A 360 -4.69 12.93 1.65
C ALA A 360 -3.66 14.01 1.30
N ALA A 361 -3.23 14.10 0.02
CA ALA A 361 -2.34 15.17 -0.44
C ALA A 361 -2.99 16.55 -0.26
N LEU A 362 -4.24 16.72 -0.69
CA LEU A 362 -5.00 17.96 -0.45
C LEU A 362 -5.11 18.31 1.04
N TYR A 363 -5.34 17.30 1.90
CA TYR A 363 -5.40 17.50 3.34
C TYR A 363 -4.06 18.00 3.92
N SER A 364 -2.94 17.35 3.58
CA SER A 364 -1.61 17.77 4.04
C SER A 364 -1.24 19.17 3.55
N LEU A 365 -1.50 19.48 2.27
CA LEU A 365 -1.25 20.80 1.68
C LEU A 365 -2.11 21.89 2.30
N ARG A 366 -3.39 21.62 2.59
CA ARG A 366 -4.26 22.58 3.29
C ARG A 366 -3.74 22.88 4.70
N HIS A 367 -3.13 21.90 5.36
CA HIS A 367 -2.73 22.00 6.76
C HIS A 367 -1.23 22.20 6.98
N HIS A 368 -0.45 22.48 5.93
CA HIS A 368 1.00 22.65 6.00
C HIS A 368 1.48 23.64 7.07
N ALA A 369 0.65 24.64 7.41
CA ALA A 369 0.91 25.61 8.46
C ALA A 369 1.09 24.97 9.85
N ARG A 370 0.53 23.78 10.10
CA ARG A 370 0.69 23.05 11.38
C ARG A 370 2.14 22.73 11.72
N ILE A 371 3.00 22.55 10.71
CA ILE A 371 4.43 22.30 10.89
C ILE A 371 5.13 23.43 11.65
N TRP A 372 4.64 24.67 11.58
CA TRP A 372 5.26 25.77 12.32
C TRP A 372 5.09 25.67 13.84
N TYR A 373 4.05 24.96 14.31
CA TYR A 373 3.78 24.70 15.74
C TYR A 373 4.49 23.45 16.30
N THR A 374 5.39 22.86 15.52
CA THR A 374 6.23 21.72 15.93
C THR A 374 7.57 22.21 16.48
N ASP A 375 8.28 21.37 17.23
CA ASP A 375 9.59 21.71 17.83
C ASP A 375 10.77 21.37 16.92
N HIS A 376 10.50 21.20 15.62
CA HIS A 376 11.54 21.02 14.62
C HIS A 376 12.44 22.27 14.49
N SER A 377 13.72 22.04 14.20
CA SER A 377 14.65 23.14 13.86
C SER A 377 14.15 23.97 12.68
N TYR A 378 14.54 25.25 12.63
CA TYR A 378 14.14 26.17 11.55
C TYR A 378 14.48 25.62 10.15
N PHE A 379 15.68 25.07 9.96
CA PHE A 379 16.08 24.46 8.69
C PHE A 379 15.23 23.24 8.32
N ARG A 380 14.84 22.42 9.30
CA ARG A 380 13.95 21.27 9.07
C ARG A 380 12.56 21.75 8.63
N LYS A 381 12.03 22.80 9.27
CA LYS A 381 10.75 23.41 8.86
C LYS A 381 10.82 23.94 7.42
N LEU A 382 11.91 24.59 7.02
CA LEU A 382 12.12 25.05 5.66
C LEU A 382 12.16 23.89 4.65
N PHE A 383 12.86 22.80 4.99
CA PHE A 383 12.90 21.58 4.18
C PHE A 383 11.52 20.94 3.97
N PHE A 384 10.66 20.92 5.00
CA PHE A 384 9.27 20.48 4.82
C PHE A 384 8.50 21.40 3.85
N GLN A 385 8.69 22.72 3.91
CA GLN A 385 8.02 23.62 2.95
C GLN A 385 8.46 23.37 1.51
N VAL A 386 9.75 23.07 1.28
CA VAL A 386 10.25 22.68 -0.04
C VAL A 386 9.59 21.39 -0.52
N GLU A 387 9.45 20.40 0.37
CA GLU A 387 8.78 19.15 0.05
C GLU A 387 7.29 19.36 -0.28
N PHE A 388 6.57 20.18 0.49
CA PHE A 388 5.16 20.50 0.21
C PHE A 388 4.98 21.24 -1.10
N LEU A 389 5.90 22.14 -1.45
CA LEU A 389 5.89 22.78 -2.77
C LEU A 389 6.09 21.75 -3.89
N TYR A 390 7.03 20.82 -3.72
CA TYR A 390 7.24 19.72 -4.67
C TYR A 390 5.99 18.83 -4.80
N GLN A 391 5.34 18.50 -3.69
CA GLN A 391 4.09 17.73 -3.68
C GLN A 391 2.94 18.49 -4.34
N LEU A 392 2.82 19.81 -4.13
CA LEU A 392 1.84 20.67 -4.80
C LEU A 392 2.03 20.68 -6.33
N VAL A 393 3.26 20.89 -6.79
CA VAL A 393 3.58 20.88 -8.23
C VAL A 393 3.30 19.49 -8.82
N SER A 394 3.69 18.42 -8.12
CA SER A 394 3.42 17.04 -8.53
C SER A 394 1.92 16.75 -8.60
N LEU A 395 1.13 17.25 -7.66
CA LEU A 395 -0.32 17.12 -7.63
C LEU A 395 -0.98 17.84 -8.81
N ILE A 396 -0.55 19.06 -9.12
CA ILE A 396 -1.05 19.82 -10.29
C ILE A 396 -0.72 19.08 -11.58
N PHE A 397 0.52 18.59 -11.73
CA PHE A 397 0.92 17.83 -12.92
C PHE A 397 0.14 16.51 -13.04
N SER A 398 -0.10 15.83 -11.92
CA SER A 398 -0.95 14.64 -11.89
C SER A 398 -2.41 14.98 -12.19
N PHE A 399 -2.94 16.14 -11.80
CA PHE A 399 -4.32 16.52 -12.11
C PHE A 399 -4.56 16.70 -13.61
N PHE A 400 -3.56 17.24 -14.32
CA PHE A 400 -3.58 17.46 -15.78
C PHE A 400 -2.86 16.36 -16.60
N SER A 401 -2.52 15.20 -16.00
CA SER A 401 -1.76 14.17 -16.70
C SER A 401 -2.49 13.59 -17.92
N LEU A 402 -3.82 13.49 -17.89
CA LEU A 402 -4.62 13.08 -19.04
C LEU A 402 -4.45 14.05 -20.23
N SER A 403 -4.55 15.35 -19.97
CA SER A 403 -4.34 16.37 -21.00
C SER A 403 -2.91 16.40 -21.51
N ASN A 404 -1.94 16.31 -20.61
CA ASN A 404 -0.53 16.29 -20.96
C ASN A 404 -0.17 15.08 -21.82
N PHE A 405 -0.74 13.91 -21.52
CA PHE A 405 -0.60 12.72 -22.35
C PHE A 405 -1.16 12.96 -23.76
N TYR A 406 -2.42 13.44 -23.86
CA TYR A 406 -3.05 13.67 -25.16
C TYR A 406 -2.34 14.75 -25.99
N LEU A 407 -1.94 15.87 -25.37
CA LEU A 407 -1.22 16.95 -26.04
C LEU A 407 0.16 16.50 -26.51
N THR A 408 0.89 15.74 -25.68
CA THR A 408 2.17 15.16 -26.09
C THR A 408 1.98 14.22 -27.28
N PHE A 409 0.99 13.34 -27.22
CA PHE A 409 0.63 12.48 -28.35
C PHE A 409 0.30 13.29 -29.61
N TYR A 410 -0.58 14.29 -29.50
CA TYR A 410 -1.06 15.10 -30.62
C TYR A 410 0.06 15.89 -31.29
N PHE A 411 0.90 16.59 -30.52
CA PHE A 411 1.99 17.38 -31.07
C PHE A 411 3.13 16.52 -31.63
N LEU A 412 3.48 15.43 -30.94
CA LEU A 412 4.56 14.55 -31.38
C LEU A 412 4.17 13.81 -32.66
N THR A 413 2.98 13.23 -32.72
CA THR A 413 2.49 12.52 -33.92
C THR A 413 2.13 13.48 -35.05
N GLY A 414 1.68 14.69 -34.72
CA GLY A 414 1.41 15.76 -35.68
C GLY A 414 2.67 16.23 -36.44
N SER A 415 3.87 16.02 -35.91
CA SER A 415 5.12 16.34 -36.61
C SER A 415 5.31 15.60 -37.94
N LEU A 416 4.66 14.44 -38.13
CA LEU A 416 4.65 13.71 -39.40
C LEU A 416 3.92 14.45 -40.52
N THR A 417 2.96 15.31 -40.18
CA THR A 417 2.15 16.02 -41.18
C THR A 417 2.98 17.07 -41.94
N SER A 418 4.02 17.59 -41.29
CA SER A 418 4.96 18.56 -41.83
C SER A 418 6.20 17.95 -42.50
N ASP A 419 6.40 16.63 -42.46
CA ASP A 419 7.61 15.99 -43.02
C ASP A 419 7.45 15.72 -44.53
N PRO A 420 8.26 16.36 -45.40
CA PRO A 420 8.18 16.17 -46.85
C PRO A 420 8.42 14.72 -47.30
N SER A 421 9.15 13.90 -46.53
CA SER A 421 9.47 12.51 -46.93
C SER A 421 8.32 11.53 -46.79
N VAL A 422 7.36 11.81 -45.90
CA VAL A 422 6.18 10.95 -45.69
C VAL A 422 5.01 11.43 -46.55
N GLY A 423 5.06 12.68 -47.00
CA GLY A 423 4.06 13.27 -47.89
C GLY A 423 2.64 13.18 -47.33
N ARG A 424 1.65 13.00 -48.20
CA ARG A 424 0.23 12.91 -47.80
C ARG A 424 -0.09 11.70 -46.91
N ALA A 425 0.75 10.67 -46.88
CA ALA A 425 0.54 9.51 -46.02
C ALA A 425 0.69 9.87 -44.52
N GLY A 426 1.58 10.82 -44.20
CA GLY A 426 1.77 11.29 -42.82
C GLY A 426 0.50 11.92 -42.23
N TYR A 427 -0.23 12.68 -43.05
CA TYR A 427 -1.52 13.27 -42.67
C TYR A 427 -2.59 12.22 -42.37
N TRP A 428 -2.75 11.20 -43.22
CA TRP A 428 -3.74 10.15 -43.00
C TRP A 428 -3.41 9.29 -41.79
N ILE A 429 -2.15 8.90 -41.62
CA ILE A 429 -1.70 8.12 -40.46
C ILE A 429 -1.95 8.90 -39.16
N PHE A 430 -1.54 10.17 -39.10
CA PHE A 430 -1.81 11.04 -37.96
C PHE A 430 -3.31 11.13 -37.65
N THR A 431 -4.14 11.36 -38.67
CA THR A 431 -5.59 11.51 -38.48
C THR A 431 -6.23 10.24 -37.93
N ILE A 432 -5.87 9.06 -38.47
CA ILE A 432 -6.40 7.77 -38.01
C ILE A 432 -6.02 7.52 -36.54
N PHE A 433 -4.73 7.70 -36.19
CA PHE A 433 -4.26 7.45 -34.83
C PHE A 433 -4.78 8.49 -33.82
N ASN A 434 -4.96 9.75 -34.23
CA ASN A 434 -5.59 10.77 -33.41
C ASN A 434 -7.05 10.43 -33.10
N MET A 435 -7.83 10.04 -34.12
CA MET A 435 -9.21 9.59 -33.93
C MET A 435 -9.28 8.34 -33.07
N LEU A 436 -8.38 7.37 -33.28
CA LEU A 436 -8.28 6.16 -32.46
C LEU A 436 -8.02 6.50 -30.99
N CYS A 437 -7.10 7.43 -30.72
CA CYS A 437 -6.79 7.87 -29.36
C CYS A 437 -8.02 8.53 -28.70
N ILE A 438 -8.70 9.45 -29.38
CA ILE A 438 -9.90 10.13 -28.87
C ILE A 438 -11.02 9.13 -28.60
N CYS A 439 -11.30 8.23 -29.56
CA CYS A 439 -12.30 7.17 -29.40
C CYS A 439 -11.95 6.25 -28.21
N THR A 440 -10.68 5.89 -28.04
CA THR A 440 -10.25 5.00 -26.94
C THR A 440 -10.41 5.69 -25.58
N LEU A 441 -10.00 6.95 -25.45
CA LEU A 441 -10.17 7.74 -24.23
C LEU A 441 -11.65 7.94 -23.88
N THR A 442 -12.47 8.30 -24.87
CA THR A 442 -13.92 8.47 -24.69
C THR A 442 -14.59 7.16 -24.26
N SER A 443 -14.22 6.05 -24.91
CA SER A 443 -14.70 4.71 -24.52
C SER A 443 -14.29 4.35 -23.09
N MET A 444 -13.09 4.75 -22.66
CA MET A 444 -12.62 4.54 -21.29
C MET A 444 -13.49 5.25 -20.26
N PHE A 445 -13.91 6.51 -20.53
CA PHE A 445 -14.84 7.24 -19.66
C PHE A 445 -16.18 6.52 -19.55
N ILE A 446 -16.76 6.10 -20.68
CA ILE A 446 -18.06 5.41 -20.71
C ILE A 446 -18.01 4.12 -19.88
N VAL A 447 -16.99 3.28 -20.10
CA VAL A 447 -16.86 2.00 -19.40
C VAL A 447 -16.55 2.21 -17.92
N SER A 448 -15.76 3.23 -17.56
CA SER A 448 -15.40 3.51 -16.17
C SER A 448 -16.54 4.04 -15.31
N ILE A 449 -17.55 4.69 -15.92
CA ILE A 449 -18.77 5.15 -15.23
C ILE A 449 -19.81 4.02 -15.14
N GLY A 450 -19.99 3.26 -16.23
CA GLY A 450 -21.11 2.33 -16.36
C GLY A 450 -20.85 0.94 -15.79
N ASN A 451 -19.60 0.44 -15.82
CA ASN A 451 -19.31 -0.97 -15.59
C ASN A 451 -18.33 -1.19 -14.44
N ARG A 452 -18.60 -2.24 -13.64
CA ARG A 452 -17.61 -2.78 -12.71
C ARG A 452 -16.49 -3.49 -13.50
N PRO A 453 -15.20 -3.31 -13.13
CA PRO A 453 -14.09 -3.99 -13.80
C PRO A 453 -14.22 -5.51 -13.80
N GLN A 454 -14.80 -6.08 -12.74
CA GLN A 454 -15.00 -7.52 -12.59
C GLN A 454 -15.97 -8.09 -13.65
N ALA A 455 -16.96 -7.30 -14.07
CA ALA A 455 -17.96 -7.70 -15.06
C ALA A 455 -17.47 -7.50 -16.50
N SER A 456 -16.58 -6.52 -16.73
CA SER A 456 -16.18 -6.07 -18.07
C SER A 456 -14.67 -6.19 -18.33
N LYS A 457 -14.03 -7.23 -17.76
CA LYS A 457 -12.57 -7.45 -17.82
C LYS A 457 -11.99 -7.35 -19.23
N ASN A 458 -12.68 -7.93 -20.22
CA ASN A 458 -12.22 -7.96 -21.61
C ASN A 458 -12.26 -6.59 -22.28
N ILE A 459 -13.24 -5.75 -21.93
CA ILE A 459 -13.37 -4.40 -22.48
C ILE A 459 -12.21 -3.53 -21.98
N PHE A 460 -11.98 -3.52 -20.66
CA PHE A 460 -10.85 -2.80 -20.07
C PHE A 460 -9.50 -3.28 -20.65
N LYS A 461 -9.32 -4.60 -20.79
CA LYS A 461 -8.11 -5.16 -21.41
C LYS A 461 -7.93 -4.67 -22.85
N THR A 462 -8.99 -4.64 -23.65
CA THR A 462 -8.95 -4.18 -25.05
C THR A 462 -8.60 -2.70 -25.14
N LEU A 463 -9.22 -1.85 -24.31
CA LEU A 463 -8.93 -0.42 -24.29
C LEU A 463 -7.49 -0.10 -23.84
N ILE A 464 -6.97 -0.85 -22.85
CA ILE A 464 -5.57 -0.77 -22.43
C ILE A 464 -4.62 -1.10 -23.60
N ILE A 465 -4.91 -2.16 -24.35
CA ILE A 465 -4.11 -2.56 -25.51
C ILE A 465 -4.16 -1.49 -26.60
N LEU A 466 -5.33 -0.96 -26.94
CA LEU A 466 -5.48 0.10 -27.95
C LEU A 466 -4.72 1.37 -27.56
N LEU A 467 -4.77 1.75 -26.28
CA LEU A 467 -4.02 2.91 -25.78
C LEU A 467 -2.50 2.68 -25.82
N THR A 468 -2.06 1.46 -25.52
CA THR A 468 -0.66 1.04 -25.65
C THR A 468 -0.18 1.13 -27.10
N VAL A 469 -1.01 0.72 -28.06
CA VAL A 469 -0.72 0.84 -29.50
C VAL A 469 -0.58 2.30 -29.92
N CYS A 470 -1.45 3.19 -29.44
CA CYS A 470 -1.34 4.63 -29.71
C CYS A 470 -0.03 5.20 -29.15
N ALA A 471 0.34 4.84 -27.93
CA ALA A 471 1.58 5.32 -27.32
C ALA A 471 2.84 4.76 -27.99
N LEU A 472 2.81 3.49 -28.42
CA LEU A 472 3.90 2.89 -29.19
C LEU A 472 4.09 3.62 -30.52
N TYR A 473 3.00 3.96 -31.20
CA TYR A 473 3.03 4.81 -32.40
C TYR A 473 3.68 6.17 -32.10
N ALA A 474 3.23 6.88 -31.06
CA ALA A 474 3.81 8.16 -30.69
C ALA A 474 5.31 8.06 -30.35
N LEU A 475 5.73 6.98 -29.68
CA LEU A 475 7.13 6.71 -29.37
C LEU A 475 7.95 6.48 -30.64
N ILE A 476 7.47 5.69 -31.59
CA ILE A 476 8.14 5.46 -32.88
C ILE A 476 8.31 6.78 -33.64
N VAL A 477 7.24 7.60 -33.70
CA VAL A 477 7.29 8.91 -34.35
C VAL A 477 8.26 9.85 -33.64
N GLY A 478 8.30 9.83 -32.31
CA GLY A 478 9.25 10.59 -31.52
C GLY A 478 10.70 10.23 -31.84
N PHE A 479 11.03 8.94 -31.90
CA PHE A 479 12.37 8.50 -32.30
C PHE A 479 12.71 8.91 -33.73
N TYR A 480 11.77 8.74 -34.67
CA TYR A 480 11.94 9.17 -36.05
C TYR A 480 12.22 10.68 -36.16
N PHE A 481 11.45 11.50 -35.43
CA PHE A 481 11.64 12.95 -35.38
C PHE A 481 13.01 13.33 -34.80
N VAL A 482 13.44 12.68 -33.71
CA VAL A 482 14.77 12.92 -33.11
C VAL A 482 15.90 12.56 -34.08
N ILE A 483 15.85 11.39 -34.72
CA ILE A 483 16.88 10.94 -35.68
C ILE A 483 16.96 11.91 -36.86
N ARG A 484 15.82 12.30 -37.44
CA ARG A 484 15.77 13.26 -38.56
C ARG A 484 16.33 14.63 -38.16
N THR A 485 16.05 15.06 -36.93
CA THR A 485 16.58 16.34 -36.42
C THR A 485 18.09 16.28 -36.19
N ILE A 486 18.62 15.15 -35.70
CA ILE A 486 20.07 14.94 -35.57
C ILE A 486 20.77 14.95 -36.94
N ILE A 487 20.18 14.32 -37.96
CA ILE A 487 20.76 14.31 -39.31
C ILE A 487 20.78 15.73 -39.93
N ARG A 488 19.79 16.57 -39.60
CA ARG A 488 19.72 17.97 -40.05
C ARG A 488 20.50 18.94 -39.15
N PHE A 489 21.09 18.46 -38.06
CA PHE A 489 21.84 19.27 -37.11
C PHE A 489 23.11 19.80 -37.77
N GLY A 490 23.18 21.11 -37.99
CA GLY A 490 24.27 21.78 -38.72
C GLY A 490 23.89 22.37 -40.08
N MET A 491 22.62 22.25 -40.50
CA MET A 491 22.07 22.91 -41.70
C MET A 491 21.07 23.99 -41.27
N ASP A 492 21.58 25.18 -40.94
CA ASP A 492 20.90 26.48 -40.72
C ASP A 492 19.38 26.50 -40.38
N ASP A 493 19.00 26.14 -39.14
CA ASP A 493 17.77 26.69 -38.55
C ASP A 493 17.74 26.58 -37.01
N GLY A 494 18.00 27.70 -36.32
CA GLY A 494 18.15 27.78 -34.86
C GLY A 494 16.92 27.39 -34.04
N ALA A 495 15.71 27.40 -34.61
CA ALA A 495 14.48 26.98 -33.93
C ALA A 495 14.38 25.45 -33.75
N SER A 496 15.00 24.67 -34.65
CA SER A 496 15.02 23.19 -34.56
C SER A 496 15.84 22.69 -33.36
N THR A 497 16.79 23.50 -32.89
CA THR A 497 17.75 23.12 -31.83
C THR A 497 17.10 23.09 -30.45
N TYR A 498 16.23 24.05 -30.11
CA TYR A 498 15.65 24.14 -28.76
C TYR A 498 14.72 22.95 -28.44
N VAL A 499 13.84 22.57 -29.38
CA VAL A 499 12.92 21.45 -29.20
C VAL A 499 13.68 20.12 -29.18
N MET A 500 14.73 19.99 -30.01
CA MET A 500 15.62 18.83 -30.00
C MET A 500 16.34 18.68 -28.65
N VAL A 501 16.94 19.75 -28.13
CA VAL A 501 17.55 19.75 -26.79
C VAL A 501 16.53 19.39 -25.72
N SER A 502 15.31 19.93 -25.82
CA SER A 502 14.23 19.64 -24.86
C SER A 502 13.84 18.14 -24.86
N ILE A 503 13.74 17.52 -26.05
CA ILE A 503 13.46 16.08 -26.16
C ILE A 503 14.63 15.26 -25.63
N VAL A 504 15.87 15.58 -26.02
CA VAL A 504 17.07 14.84 -25.55
C VAL A 504 17.21 14.94 -24.04
N VAL A 505 17.06 16.13 -23.46
CA VAL A 505 17.09 16.36 -22.01
C VAL A 505 15.96 15.59 -21.33
N SER A 506 14.75 15.58 -21.89
CA SER A 506 13.63 14.79 -21.33
C SER A 506 13.90 13.28 -21.40
N LEU A 507 14.43 12.76 -22.49
CA LEU A 507 14.76 11.34 -22.62
C LEU A 507 15.90 10.94 -21.67
N LEU A 508 16.97 11.73 -21.60
CA LEU A 508 18.08 11.49 -20.67
C LEU A 508 17.63 11.61 -19.20
N SER A 509 16.76 12.57 -18.89
CA SER A 509 16.21 12.71 -17.54
C SER A 509 15.27 11.57 -17.16
N THR A 510 14.53 11.00 -18.10
CA THR A 510 13.59 9.91 -17.80
C THR A 510 14.29 8.55 -17.81
N TYR A 511 15.02 8.22 -18.87
CA TYR A 511 15.66 6.90 -19.04
C TYR A 511 17.07 6.86 -18.46
N GLY A 512 17.84 7.93 -18.70
CA GLY A 512 19.23 8.04 -18.25
C GLY A 512 19.33 8.14 -16.72
N LEU A 513 18.56 9.04 -16.08
CA LEU A 513 18.56 9.15 -14.62
C LEU A 513 18.03 7.88 -13.94
N TYR A 514 16.99 7.23 -14.49
CA TYR A 514 16.51 5.97 -13.92
C TYR A 514 17.61 4.92 -13.94
N THR A 515 18.27 4.75 -15.09
CA THR A 515 19.40 3.82 -15.22
C THR A 515 20.55 4.17 -14.28
N LEU A 516 20.96 5.44 -14.23
CA LEU A 516 22.03 5.93 -13.37
C LEU A 516 21.71 5.66 -11.90
N MET A 517 20.52 6.02 -11.45
CA MET A 517 20.10 5.84 -10.07
C MET A 517 20.00 4.36 -9.69
N SER A 518 19.53 3.50 -10.59
CA SER A 518 19.47 2.06 -10.36
C SER A 518 20.87 1.43 -10.23
N ILE A 519 21.85 1.93 -10.98
CA ILE A 519 23.27 1.54 -10.84
C ILE A 519 23.83 2.05 -9.50
N LEU A 520 23.61 3.32 -9.15
CA LEU A 520 24.06 3.88 -7.87
C LEU A 520 23.45 3.16 -6.66
N TYR A 521 22.24 2.64 -6.79
CA TYR A 521 21.58 1.83 -5.78
C TYR A 521 22.02 0.35 -5.80
N LEU A 522 22.92 -0.05 -6.70
CA LEU A 522 23.42 -1.43 -6.86
C LEU A 522 22.32 -2.47 -7.14
N ASP A 523 21.23 -2.07 -7.79
CA ASP A 523 20.15 -2.98 -8.21
C ASP A 523 19.63 -2.65 -9.63
N PRO A 524 20.45 -2.79 -10.69
CA PRO A 524 20.08 -2.38 -12.04
C PRO A 524 19.12 -3.35 -12.75
N TRP A 525 18.85 -4.53 -12.18
CA TRP A 525 18.19 -5.63 -12.89
C TRP A 525 16.81 -5.29 -13.44
N HIS A 526 16.04 -4.48 -12.72
CA HIS A 526 14.70 -4.07 -13.15
C HIS A 526 14.71 -3.27 -14.47
N MET A 527 15.82 -2.59 -14.80
CA MET A 527 16.00 -1.90 -16.08
C MET A 527 16.10 -2.86 -17.27
N VAL A 528 16.56 -4.10 -17.05
CA VAL A 528 16.68 -5.11 -18.11
C VAL A 528 15.45 -6.01 -18.16
N THR A 529 14.86 -6.34 -17.01
CA THR A 529 13.84 -7.40 -16.92
C THR A 529 12.41 -6.92 -17.15
N CYS A 530 12.08 -5.68 -16.79
CA CYS A 530 10.70 -5.19 -16.77
C CYS A 530 10.47 -3.77 -17.31
N SER A 531 11.53 -3.05 -17.69
CA SER A 531 11.43 -1.67 -18.14
C SER A 531 10.54 -1.53 -19.39
N VAL A 532 10.70 -2.42 -20.36
CA VAL A 532 9.90 -2.42 -21.61
C VAL A 532 8.41 -2.54 -21.29
N GLN A 533 8.03 -3.50 -20.44
CA GLN A 533 6.64 -3.73 -20.04
C GLN A 533 6.08 -2.50 -19.31
N TYR A 534 6.87 -1.87 -18.44
CA TYR A 534 6.46 -0.64 -17.76
C TYR A 534 6.25 0.52 -18.75
N PHE A 535 7.19 0.77 -19.65
CA PHE A 535 7.09 1.86 -20.62
C PHE A 535 5.92 1.71 -21.57
N LEU A 536 5.60 0.48 -21.99
CA LEU A 536 4.38 0.19 -22.76
C LEU A 536 3.10 0.43 -21.96
N MET A 537 3.13 0.20 -20.64
CA MET A 537 1.98 0.37 -19.76
C MET A 537 1.80 1.80 -19.24
N ILE A 538 2.76 2.72 -19.41
CA ILE A 538 2.65 4.14 -18.98
C ILE A 538 1.28 4.77 -19.32
N PRO A 539 0.74 4.64 -20.55
CA PRO A 539 -0.55 5.22 -20.90
C PRO A 539 -1.70 4.70 -20.02
N SER A 540 -1.60 3.44 -19.59
CA SER A 540 -2.57 2.86 -18.67
C SER A 540 -2.46 3.46 -17.27
N TYR A 541 -1.26 3.74 -16.79
CA TYR A 541 -1.07 4.44 -15.51
C TYR A 541 -1.54 5.88 -15.56
N THR A 542 -1.26 6.60 -16.65
CA THR A 542 -1.59 8.03 -16.77
C THR A 542 -3.06 8.26 -17.11
N CYS A 543 -3.66 7.45 -17.99
CA CYS A 543 -5.01 7.68 -18.49
C CYS A 543 -6.01 6.70 -17.87
N THR A 544 -5.81 5.38 -18.05
CA THR A 544 -6.79 4.37 -17.63
C THR A 544 -7.03 4.42 -16.12
N LEU A 545 -5.97 4.38 -15.31
CA LEU A 545 -6.10 4.38 -13.85
C LEU A 545 -6.69 5.69 -13.35
N GLN A 546 -6.28 6.82 -13.92
CA GLN A 546 -6.78 8.13 -13.52
C GLN A 546 -8.27 8.29 -13.85
N ILE A 547 -8.68 8.03 -15.10
CA ILE A 547 -10.09 8.06 -15.51
C ILE A 547 -10.90 7.13 -14.61
N PHE A 548 -10.44 5.89 -14.41
CA PHE A 548 -11.14 4.93 -13.59
C PHE A 548 -11.29 5.38 -12.13
N ALA A 549 -10.22 5.92 -11.52
CA ALA A 549 -10.22 6.37 -10.14
C ALA A 549 -11.19 7.54 -9.92
N PHE A 550 -11.10 8.60 -10.75
CA PHE A 550 -11.98 9.78 -10.65
C PHE A 550 -13.44 9.41 -10.92
N CYS A 551 -13.72 8.59 -11.94
CA CYS A 551 -15.06 8.07 -12.23
C CYS A 551 -15.64 7.20 -11.10
N ASN A 552 -14.83 6.76 -10.14
CA ASN A 552 -15.26 5.89 -9.05
C ASN A 552 -14.97 6.47 -7.65
N THR A 553 -14.93 7.80 -7.49
CA THR A 553 -14.76 8.47 -6.18
C THR A 553 -15.93 8.30 -5.21
N HIS A 554 -17.13 8.01 -5.71
CA HIS A 554 -18.28 7.59 -4.90
C HIS A 554 -18.11 6.21 -4.25
N ASP A 555 -17.27 5.35 -4.83
CA ASP A 555 -17.01 4.02 -4.30
C ASP A 555 -15.91 4.17 -3.25
N VAL A 556 -16.24 3.89 -1.99
CA VAL A 556 -15.31 3.92 -0.86
C VAL A 556 -15.09 2.49 -0.31
N SER A 557 -15.44 1.46 -1.11
CA SER A 557 -15.16 0.08 -0.76
C SER A 557 -13.66 -0.21 -0.79
N TRP A 558 -13.22 -1.10 0.10
CA TRP A 558 -11.81 -1.42 0.29
C TRP A 558 -11.24 -2.41 -0.73
N GLY A 559 -12.08 -3.03 -1.56
CA GLY A 559 -11.63 -3.80 -2.74
C GLY A 559 -10.65 -4.92 -2.45
N THR A 560 -10.70 -5.51 -1.26
CA THR A 560 -9.83 -6.62 -0.84
C THR A 560 -10.13 -7.88 -1.64
N LYS A 561 -9.14 -8.78 -1.72
CA LYS A 561 -9.30 -10.11 -2.36
C LYS A 561 -10.51 -10.82 -1.75
N GLY A 562 -11.58 -10.95 -2.51
CA GLY A 562 -12.77 -11.69 -2.10
C GLY A 562 -13.92 -10.87 -1.51
N ASP A 563 -13.92 -9.54 -1.62
CA ASP A 563 -15.04 -8.69 -1.17
C ASP A 563 -16.26 -8.74 -2.14
N ASN A 564 -16.61 -9.94 -2.61
CA ASN A 564 -17.84 -10.20 -3.34
C ASN A 564 -18.92 -10.52 -2.31
N ASN A 565 -19.65 -9.49 -1.86
CA ASN A 565 -20.87 -9.53 -1.04
C ASN A 565 -20.84 -10.56 0.10
N PRO A 566 -20.88 -10.17 1.39
CA PRO A 566 -21.05 -11.14 2.45
C PRO A 566 -22.32 -11.96 2.19
N LYS A 567 -22.14 -13.20 1.74
CA LYS A 567 -23.08 -14.25 2.11
C LYS A 567 -22.90 -14.35 3.61
N GLU A 568 -23.82 -13.74 4.34
CA GLU A 568 -24.11 -14.18 5.69
C GLU A 568 -24.45 -15.66 5.54
N ASP A 569 -23.52 -16.53 5.93
CA ASP A 569 -23.87 -17.93 6.13
C ASP A 569 -24.85 -17.96 7.30
N ARG A 570 -26.13 -18.03 6.94
CA ARG A 570 -27.25 -18.24 7.87
C ARG A 570 -27.24 -19.62 8.50
N SER A 571 -26.26 -20.48 8.18
CA SER A 571 -26.14 -21.83 8.75
C SER A 571 -25.79 -21.83 10.24
N ASN A 572 -25.27 -20.73 10.79
CA ASN A 572 -24.95 -20.59 12.22
C ASN A 572 -25.85 -19.57 12.95
N GLN A 573 -27.12 -19.41 12.54
CA GLN A 573 -28.11 -18.75 13.40
C GLN A 573 -28.61 -19.76 14.44
N TYR A 574 -28.00 -19.76 15.63
CA TYR A 574 -28.61 -20.41 16.78
C TYR A 574 -29.80 -19.56 17.24
N ILE A 575 -31.00 -20.14 17.18
CA ILE A 575 -32.22 -19.54 17.71
C ILE A 575 -32.08 -19.54 19.23
N VAL A 576 -32.07 -18.36 19.82
CA VAL A 576 -32.06 -18.19 21.27
C VAL A 576 -33.51 -18.28 21.74
N GLU A 577 -33.93 -19.44 22.24
CA GLU A 577 -35.20 -19.57 22.97
C GLU A 577 -35.01 -19.35 24.47
N LYS A 578 -36.09 -18.89 25.11
CA LYS A 578 -36.12 -18.43 26.51
C LYS A 578 -36.92 -19.44 27.32
N ASN A 579 -36.31 -20.11 28.30
CA ASN A 579 -37.06 -20.99 29.22
C ASN A 579 -37.88 -20.18 30.23
N GLU A 580 -38.86 -20.82 30.86
CA GLU A 580 -39.86 -20.21 31.77
C GLU A 580 -39.28 -19.52 33.03
N LYS A 581 -37.97 -19.63 33.29
CA LYS A 581 -37.25 -18.91 34.35
C LYS A 581 -36.40 -17.73 33.87
N GLY A 582 -36.40 -17.41 32.59
CA GLY A 582 -35.73 -16.21 32.05
C GLY A 582 -34.22 -16.33 31.81
N GLU A 583 -33.64 -17.52 31.86
CA GLU A 583 -32.23 -17.79 31.51
C GLU A 583 -32.09 -18.30 30.07
N PHE A 584 -31.01 -17.89 29.39
CA PHE A 584 -30.66 -18.31 28.03
C PHE A 584 -29.67 -19.48 28.09
N GLU A 585 -30.08 -20.66 27.66
CA GLU A 585 -29.21 -21.82 27.53
C GLU A 585 -28.91 -22.08 26.05
N ALA A 586 -27.62 -22.12 25.69
CA ALA A 586 -27.22 -22.60 24.37
C ALA A 586 -27.27 -24.12 24.38
N THR A 587 -28.44 -24.69 24.08
CA THR A 587 -28.57 -26.11 23.78
C THR A 587 -27.81 -26.38 22.49
N VAL A 588 -26.69 -27.10 22.60
CA VAL A 588 -26.11 -27.79 21.45
C VAL A 588 -27.15 -28.83 21.04
N VAL A 589 -27.89 -28.54 19.96
CA VAL A 589 -28.66 -29.58 19.29
C VAL A 589 -27.62 -30.59 18.84
N ASP A 590 -27.64 -31.78 19.43
CA ASP A 590 -26.90 -32.94 18.95
C ASP A 590 -27.48 -33.24 17.57
N VAL A 591 -26.91 -32.63 16.53
CA VAL A 591 -27.42 -32.82 15.18
C VAL A 591 -26.92 -34.19 14.73
N ASN A 592 -27.85 -35.12 14.55
CA ASN A 592 -27.56 -36.43 14.02
C ASN A 592 -26.87 -36.26 12.65
N ILE A 593 -25.58 -36.58 12.58
CA ILE A 593 -24.72 -36.34 11.42
C ILE A 593 -25.32 -37.00 10.15
N ASP A 594 -26.03 -38.11 10.33
CA ASP A 594 -26.72 -38.81 9.24
C ASP A 594 -27.91 -38.02 8.68
N GLU A 595 -28.62 -37.27 9.52
CA GLU A 595 -29.77 -36.47 9.11
C GLU A 595 -29.31 -35.24 8.32
N VAL A 596 -28.23 -34.57 8.77
CA VAL A 596 -27.58 -33.46 8.04
C VAL A 596 -27.00 -33.96 6.72
N TYR A 597 -26.38 -35.14 6.71
CA TYR A 597 -25.82 -35.74 5.50
C TYR A 597 -26.93 -36.06 4.47
N LEU A 598 -28.06 -36.60 4.92
CA LEU A 598 -29.22 -36.88 4.08
C LEU A 598 -29.89 -35.60 3.56
N GLU A 599 -30.05 -34.57 4.41
CA GLU A 599 -30.56 -33.26 4.00
C GLU A 599 -29.66 -32.59 2.97
N THR A 600 -28.34 -32.68 3.16
CA THR A 600 -27.34 -32.12 2.24
C THR A 600 -27.38 -32.85 0.89
N LEU A 601 -27.50 -34.18 0.89
CA LEU A 601 -27.68 -34.99 -0.32
C LEU A 601 -28.99 -34.65 -1.04
N TYR A 602 -30.07 -34.41 -0.29
CA TYR A 602 -31.37 -34.02 -0.83
C TYR A 602 -31.33 -32.62 -1.45
N GLN A 603 -30.69 -31.65 -0.78
CA GLN A 603 -30.48 -30.29 -1.31
C GLN A 603 -29.57 -30.27 -2.55
N ILE A 604 -28.53 -31.12 -2.60
CA ILE A 604 -27.68 -31.27 -3.79
C ILE A 604 -28.48 -31.84 -4.97
N ARG A 605 -29.38 -32.81 -4.73
CA ARG A 605 -30.29 -33.34 -5.77
C ARG A 605 -31.32 -32.30 -6.22
N MET A 606 -31.92 -31.55 -5.30
CA MET A 606 -32.86 -30.46 -5.60
C MET A 606 -32.20 -29.33 -6.43
N ARG A 607 -30.95 -28.96 -6.11
CA ARG A 607 -30.17 -27.97 -6.88
C ARG A 607 -29.85 -28.43 -8.31
N ARG A 608 -29.70 -29.74 -8.54
CA ARG A 608 -29.49 -30.29 -9.90
C ARG A 608 -30.79 -30.40 -10.70
N ALA A 609 -31.94 -30.57 -10.02
CA ALA A 609 -33.25 -30.64 -10.65
C ALA A 609 -33.83 -29.27 -11.02
N ASN A 610 -33.65 -28.25 -10.18
CA ASN A 610 -34.16 -26.89 -10.42
C ASN A 610 -33.12 -25.96 -11.05
N ASN A 611 -32.66 -26.32 -12.25
CA ASN A 611 -31.94 -25.38 -13.13
C ASN A 611 -32.93 -24.73 -14.11
N LYS A 612 -33.92 -24.02 -13.54
CA LYS A 612 -34.83 -23.05 -14.19
C LYS A 612 -35.79 -22.54 -13.11
N ILE A 613 -35.50 -21.39 -12.52
CA ILE A 613 -36.46 -20.31 -12.15
C ILE A 613 -35.73 -19.24 -11.31
N LYS A 614 -35.75 -18.03 -11.89
CA LYS A 614 -35.71 -16.68 -11.32
C LYS A 614 -34.92 -16.44 -10.03
N THR A 615 -33.77 -15.80 -10.21
CA THR A 615 -33.09 -14.97 -9.23
C THR A 615 -34.07 -13.91 -8.69
N HIS A 616 -34.50 -14.03 -7.43
CA HIS A 616 -35.08 -12.89 -6.73
C HIS A 616 -33.98 -11.85 -6.52
N GLN A 617 -34.09 -10.72 -7.22
CA GLN A 617 -33.31 -9.53 -6.91
C GLN A 617 -33.75 -9.04 -5.53
N HIS A 618 -32.85 -9.06 -4.56
CA HIS A 618 -32.99 -8.18 -3.40
C HIS A 618 -32.99 -6.75 -3.91
N VAL A 619 -34.14 -6.07 -3.79
CA VAL A 619 -34.22 -4.62 -3.95
C VAL A 619 -33.37 -4.03 -2.83
N LYS A 620 -32.20 -3.48 -3.17
CA LYS A 620 -31.46 -2.60 -2.27
C LYS A 620 -32.35 -1.40 -2.01
N THR A 621 -32.76 -1.19 -0.76
CA THR A 621 -33.22 0.13 -0.31
C THR A 621 -32.10 1.11 -0.58
N VAL A 622 -32.36 2.08 -1.47
CA VAL A 622 -31.41 3.12 -1.84
C VAL A 622 -31.26 4.04 -0.63
N LEU A 623 -30.13 3.94 0.05
CA LEU A 623 -29.75 4.87 1.12
C LEU A 623 -29.52 6.26 0.48
N GLU A 624 -30.16 7.31 1.01
CA GLU A 624 -30.03 8.70 0.53
C GLU A 624 -28.56 9.17 0.41
N GLY A 625 -27.63 8.56 1.17
CA GLY A 625 -26.20 8.85 1.11
C GLY A 625 -25.47 8.31 -0.13
N GLU A 626 -25.92 7.20 -0.73
CA GLU A 626 -25.29 6.67 -1.96
C GLU A 626 -25.53 7.61 -3.15
N ASP A 627 -26.71 8.21 -3.24
CA ASP A 627 -27.06 9.12 -4.33
C ASP A 627 -26.37 10.48 -4.17
N TYR A 628 -26.20 10.98 -2.94
CA TYR A 628 -25.35 12.13 -2.66
C TYR A 628 -23.89 11.88 -3.07
N ALA A 629 -23.32 10.73 -2.73
CA ALA A 629 -21.94 10.39 -3.12
C ALA A 629 -21.77 10.29 -4.65
N LYS A 630 -22.77 9.75 -5.36
CA LYS A 630 -22.80 9.72 -6.84
C LYS A 630 -22.93 11.12 -7.45
N ASP A 631 -23.72 12.01 -6.86
CA ASP A 631 -23.84 13.41 -7.31
C ASP A 631 -22.53 14.17 -7.13
N VAL A 632 -21.90 14.08 -5.94
CA VAL A 632 -20.60 14.72 -5.68
C VAL A 632 -19.52 14.16 -6.61
N ARG A 633 -19.46 12.84 -6.81
CA ARG A 633 -18.60 12.24 -7.84
C ARG A 633 -18.84 12.88 -9.20
N THR A 634 -20.09 12.96 -9.64
CA THR A 634 -20.44 13.47 -10.97
C THR A 634 -19.93 14.92 -11.13
N LYS A 635 -20.07 15.76 -10.09
CA LYS A 635 -19.51 17.11 -10.05
C LYS A 635 -17.98 17.11 -10.11
N VAL A 636 -17.31 16.29 -9.30
CA VAL A 636 -15.83 16.21 -9.27
C VAL A 636 -15.28 15.76 -10.62
N VAL A 637 -15.85 14.71 -11.20
CA VAL A 637 -15.45 14.18 -12.52
C VAL A 637 -15.71 15.21 -13.61
N LEU A 638 -16.86 15.89 -13.57
CA LEU A 638 -17.20 16.90 -14.57
C LEU A 638 -16.24 18.09 -14.49
N VAL A 639 -15.93 18.60 -13.30
CA VAL A 639 -14.94 19.69 -13.12
C VAL A 639 -13.57 19.25 -13.61
N TRP A 640 -13.11 18.06 -13.22
CA TRP A 640 -11.80 17.54 -13.66
C TRP A 640 -11.74 17.31 -15.18
N MET A 641 -12.78 16.72 -15.75
CA MET A 641 -12.89 16.44 -17.19
C MET A 641 -12.96 17.72 -18.01
N VAL A 642 -13.80 18.69 -17.61
CA VAL A 642 -13.91 19.99 -18.29
C VAL A 642 -12.61 20.77 -18.18
N ALA A 643 -11.95 20.78 -17.02
CA ALA A 643 -10.65 21.44 -16.86
C ALA A 643 -9.59 20.84 -17.80
N ASN A 644 -9.53 19.50 -17.91
CA ASN A 644 -8.62 18.82 -18.84
C ASN A 644 -9.00 19.11 -20.31
N LEU A 645 -10.29 19.01 -20.65
CA LEU A 645 -10.75 19.25 -22.02
C LEU A 645 -10.52 20.70 -22.47
N LEU A 646 -10.87 21.68 -21.63
CA LEU A 646 -10.63 23.10 -21.89
C LEU A 646 -9.15 23.37 -22.11
N PHE A 647 -8.29 22.75 -21.28
CA PHE A 647 -6.85 22.88 -21.43
C PHE A 647 -6.33 22.29 -22.76
N ILE A 648 -6.84 21.11 -23.17
CA ILE A 648 -6.55 20.53 -24.49
C ILE A 648 -6.98 21.49 -25.61
N LEU A 649 -8.23 21.99 -25.56
CA LEU A 649 -8.80 22.84 -26.61
C LEU A 649 -8.02 24.15 -26.77
N ILE A 650 -7.65 24.81 -25.66
CA ILE A 650 -6.82 26.01 -25.69
C ILE A 650 -5.47 25.70 -26.35
N MET A 651 -4.80 24.64 -25.93
CA MET A 651 -3.45 24.33 -26.45
C MET A 651 -3.45 23.93 -27.92
N VAL A 652 -4.48 23.21 -28.39
CA VAL A 652 -4.62 22.85 -29.81
C VAL A 652 -4.98 24.07 -30.67
N GLN A 653 -5.66 25.08 -30.13
CA GLN A 653 -5.91 26.34 -30.86
C GLN A 653 -4.65 27.22 -30.96
N VAL A 654 -3.83 27.25 -29.91
CA VAL A 654 -2.60 28.04 -29.88
C VAL A 654 -1.52 27.42 -30.78
N TYR A 655 -1.38 26.10 -30.77
CA TYR A 655 -0.34 25.39 -31.54
C TYR A 655 -0.94 24.44 -32.58
N LYS A 656 -0.66 24.70 -33.86
CA LYS A 656 -1.11 23.85 -34.96
C LYS A 656 -0.29 22.56 -35.08
N PRO A 657 -0.88 21.46 -35.60
CA PRO A 657 -0.12 20.25 -35.92
C PRO A 657 0.92 20.56 -37.02
N GLY A 658 2.17 20.18 -36.79
CA GLY A 658 3.30 20.43 -37.69
C GLY A 658 4.20 21.63 -37.30
N ASP A 659 3.74 22.54 -36.44
CA ASP A 659 4.56 23.66 -35.91
C ASP A 659 5.39 23.23 -34.66
N THR A 660 5.93 22.01 -34.67
CA THR A 660 6.64 21.43 -33.51
C THR A 660 7.83 22.27 -33.08
N ALA A 661 8.52 22.95 -34.01
CA ALA A 661 9.68 23.80 -33.73
C ALA A 661 9.34 25.09 -32.94
N LYS A 662 8.09 25.58 -33.04
CA LYS A 662 7.63 26.79 -32.33
C LYS A 662 6.78 26.47 -31.10
N ASN A 663 6.58 25.19 -30.78
CA ASN A 663 5.72 24.76 -29.69
C ASN A 663 6.44 24.86 -28.33
N ILE A 664 6.34 26.04 -27.70
CA ILE A 664 6.91 26.32 -26.38
C ILE A 664 6.27 25.42 -25.31
N TYR A 665 5.00 25.07 -25.47
CA TYR A 665 4.30 24.24 -24.50
C TYR A 665 4.80 22.80 -24.46
N LEU A 666 5.10 22.20 -25.62
CA LEU A 666 5.74 20.88 -25.68
C LEU A 666 7.09 20.89 -24.94
N ALA A 667 7.90 21.93 -25.16
CA ALA A 667 9.15 22.10 -24.43
C ALA A 667 8.89 22.27 -22.91
N PHE A 668 7.88 23.05 -22.51
CA PHE A 668 7.50 23.21 -21.11
C PHE A 668 7.17 21.88 -20.43
N ILE A 669 6.39 21.00 -21.07
CA ILE A 669 6.10 19.66 -20.52
C ILE A 669 7.41 18.88 -20.33
N LEU A 670 8.23 18.81 -21.37
CA LEU A 670 9.47 18.03 -21.38
C LEU A 670 10.45 18.52 -20.30
N TRP A 671 10.63 19.83 -20.17
CA TRP A 671 11.46 20.44 -19.13
C TRP A 671 10.88 20.25 -17.73
N THR A 672 9.56 20.34 -17.56
CA THR A 672 8.92 20.11 -16.26
C THR A 672 9.14 18.66 -15.79
N VAL A 673 8.98 17.69 -16.69
CA VAL A 673 9.27 16.27 -16.40
C VAL A 673 10.76 16.08 -16.05
N ALA A 674 11.66 16.75 -16.77
CA ALA A 674 13.09 16.71 -16.48
C ALA A 674 13.43 17.30 -15.11
N VAL A 675 12.84 18.46 -14.76
CA VAL A 675 13.03 19.11 -13.46
C VAL A 675 12.49 18.25 -12.32
N LEU A 676 11.29 17.68 -12.45
CA LEU A 676 10.73 16.79 -11.44
C LEU A 676 11.61 15.53 -11.24
N SER A 677 12.09 14.94 -12.33
CA SER A 677 13.03 13.81 -12.29
C SER A 677 14.37 14.20 -11.66
N PHE A 678 14.86 15.40 -11.93
CA PHE A 678 16.10 15.92 -11.35
C PHE A 678 15.98 16.15 -9.84
N VAL A 679 14.86 16.71 -9.35
CA VAL A 679 14.60 16.86 -7.91
C VAL A 679 14.62 15.51 -7.21
N ARG A 680 13.94 14.50 -7.78
CA ARG A 680 13.96 13.12 -7.25
C ARG A 680 15.37 12.53 -7.23
N CYS A 681 16.13 12.72 -8.30
CA CYS A 681 17.51 12.27 -8.38
C CYS A 681 18.39 12.92 -7.30
N CYS A 682 18.30 14.24 -7.12
CA CYS A 682 19.05 14.98 -6.10
C CYS A 682 18.74 14.48 -4.69
N GLY A 683 17.45 14.34 -4.34
CA GLY A 683 17.07 13.81 -3.02
C GLY A 683 17.54 12.37 -2.80
N SER A 684 17.45 11.54 -3.84
CA SER A 684 17.92 10.16 -3.77
C SER A 684 19.45 10.04 -3.63
N ILE A 685 20.22 10.89 -4.31
CA ILE A 685 21.68 10.98 -4.12
C ILE A 685 21.99 11.47 -2.70
N ALA A 686 21.28 12.50 -2.21
CA ALA A 686 21.46 12.99 -0.85
C ALA A 686 21.19 11.89 0.21
N TYR A 687 20.20 11.03 -0.03
CA TYR A 687 19.94 9.86 0.81
C TYR A 687 21.10 8.87 0.81
N LEU A 688 21.66 8.55 -0.37
CA LEU A 688 22.82 7.66 -0.48
C LEU A 688 24.05 8.24 0.21
N VAL A 689 24.32 9.54 0.02
CA VAL A 689 25.43 10.23 0.68
C VAL A 689 25.27 10.21 2.19
N ASN A 690 24.09 10.53 2.71
CA ASN A 690 23.79 10.46 4.15
C ASN A 690 23.96 9.03 4.69
N SER A 691 23.48 8.02 3.95
CA SER A 691 23.64 6.61 4.30
C SER A 691 25.11 6.16 4.29
N GLY A 692 25.89 6.61 3.32
CA GLY A 692 27.33 6.33 3.19
C GLY A 692 28.15 6.98 4.30
N ILE A 693 27.90 8.27 4.61
CA ILE A 693 28.52 8.97 5.73
C ILE A 693 28.23 8.24 7.04
N ARG A 694 26.97 7.84 7.28
CA ARG A 694 26.59 7.06 8.46
C ARG A 694 27.34 5.74 8.54
N MET A 695 27.41 4.99 7.44
CA MET A 695 28.14 3.73 7.39
C MET A 695 29.64 3.91 7.71
N PHE A 696 30.24 4.99 7.21
CA PHE A 696 31.63 5.35 7.49
C PHE A 696 31.85 5.68 8.97
N VAL A 697 30.99 6.52 9.56
CA VAL A 697 31.05 6.87 10.99
C VAL A 697 30.89 5.64 11.87
N GLU A 698 29.93 4.76 11.57
CA GLU A 698 29.74 3.51 12.33
C GLU A 698 30.94 2.58 12.21
N SER A 699 31.52 2.46 11.02
CA SER A 699 32.69 1.62 10.78
C SER A 699 33.90 2.16 11.54
N LYS A 700 34.10 3.49 11.53
CA LYS A 700 35.12 4.18 12.32
C LYS A 700 34.93 3.95 13.82
N ASN A 701 33.70 4.08 14.33
CA ASN A 701 33.39 3.87 15.75
C ASN A 701 33.62 2.40 16.16
N LYS A 702 33.20 1.43 15.33
CA LYS A 702 33.47 0.00 15.57
C LYS A 702 34.98 -0.30 15.58
N TRP A 703 35.74 0.31 14.67
CA TRP A 703 37.20 0.15 14.62
C TRP A 703 37.88 0.77 15.83
N SER A 704 37.45 1.97 16.25
CA SER A 704 37.96 2.64 17.45
C SER A 704 37.68 1.82 18.71
N TYR A 705 36.45 1.28 18.85
CA TYR A 705 36.08 0.42 19.96
C TYR A 705 36.91 -0.87 20.00
N LYS A 706 37.12 -1.52 18.85
CA LYS A 706 37.99 -2.71 18.75
C LYS A 706 39.44 -2.39 19.13
N ARG A 707 39.99 -1.26 18.69
CA ARG A 707 41.34 -0.82 19.08
C ARG A 707 41.46 -0.58 20.57
N THR A 708 40.47 0.10 21.17
CA THR A 708 40.46 0.40 22.60
C THR A 708 40.26 -0.86 23.44
N SER A 709 39.38 -1.77 23.01
CA SER A 709 39.15 -3.07 23.67
C SER A 709 40.36 -4.01 23.54
N ALA A 710 41.11 -3.95 22.44
CA ALA A 710 42.35 -4.71 22.27
C ALA A 710 43.54 -4.12 23.04
N ALA A 711 43.46 -2.85 23.45
CA ALA A 711 44.48 -2.15 24.23
C ALA A 711 44.30 -2.28 25.75
N MET A 712 43.20 -2.89 26.23
CA MET A 712 43.04 -3.25 27.64
C MET A 712 43.43 -4.73 27.83
N PRO A 713 44.57 -5.06 28.46
CA PRO A 713 44.85 -6.43 28.87
C PRO A 713 43.79 -6.87 29.90
N ASN A 714 43.37 -8.14 29.83
CA ASN A 714 42.50 -8.76 30.83
C ASN A 714 43.09 -8.55 32.25
N GLN A 715 42.61 -7.54 32.97
CA GLN A 715 42.74 -7.49 34.42
C GLN A 715 41.56 -8.25 35.01
N LEU A 716 41.70 -9.57 35.07
CA LEU A 716 40.96 -10.50 35.95
C LEU A 716 41.69 -11.85 35.83
N ASN A 717 42.78 -11.96 36.60
CA ASN A 717 43.24 -13.21 37.20
C ASN A 717 42.80 -13.19 38.66
#